data_AF-A0A0T6AVM3-F1
#
_entry.id   AF-A0A0T6AVM3-F1
#
_cell.length_a   1.000
_cell.length_b   1.000
_cell.length_c   1.000
_cell.angle_alpha   90.00
_cell.angle_beta   90.00
_cell.angle_gamma   90.00
#
_symmetry.space_group_name_H-M   'P 1'
#
loop_
_entity.id
_entity.type
_entity.pdbx_description
1 polymer ?
#
loop_
_entity_poly.entity_id
_entity_poly.type
_entity_poly.pdbx_seq_one_letter_code
_entity_poly.pdbx_strand_id
1 'polypeptide(L)'
;MASIFAQMGFDGILLGRIDYQDKQHRFYTKTPEFIWQSSASLGNKTDIFTSIMYNTYSPPPGFCFDILCMDEPIVDDINSFAYNVDRKVNTFFAYLNNVTKAYATNHVIITMGEDFNYQAAHTWYKNLDKLILYANKRQKEGSKYNLLYSTPSCYLKAVQDAAKGKIKWSVKTDDFFPYASDSHAFWTGYFTSRPTLKRYERFGNNFLQVCKQLYSLTDLGPEDWADLNALREAMGIMQHHDAVTGTEKQHVAFDYARLLSKGFDECEFVTRTALSKLVSGKPLPYKHEYPAPEVNFQSCLLANISQCKITEASKKFVVTVYNPLSRNVTHYVRLPVTGTAYSVLDYNGNPVPTQLMPIPNTILNIPGRVSASTVELIFVAKDVPPLGFLSFYVTQTTGNHVMKPKHLHSIVYQSQIGIDPDTGKVNKIKINDQLIPMDQDFYYYRGAVGNNSNVDYRSSGAYIFRPNKTAPFQISERTNYELFEGEIVGELRQVFNEWTSQIVRAYKDEVFIEFDWLIGPIPIDDINGKEVITRYSTDLKTDSTFYTDSNGREMLQRIKDYRPTWDITLLEGVAGNYYPVTSKMVLQDPHRNLEVAVLTDRAQGGTSLNDGEVELMLHRTCLHDDAFGVDEELLEKAFGTGLVARGSHYLIAGPISGTEGNE
;
A
#
# COMPACT_ATOMS: atom_id res chain seq x y z
N MET A 1 7.82 -7.71 -7.65
CA MET A 1 7.37 -9.09 -8.01
C MET A 1 8.42 -9.87 -8.80
N ALA A 2 8.79 -9.44 -10.02
CA ALA A 2 9.70 -10.17 -10.92
C ALA A 2 11.01 -10.65 -10.25
N SER A 3 11.66 -9.78 -9.47
CA SER A 3 12.89 -10.12 -8.75
C SER A 3 12.73 -11.28 -7.76
N ILE A 4 11.58 -11.34 -7.07
CA ILE A 4 11.28 -12.42 -6.12
C ILE A 4 11.01 -13.72 -6.88
N PHE A 5 10.25 -13.68 -7.97
CA PHE A 5 9.94 -14.86 -8.76
C PHE A 5 11.19 -15.48 -9.39
N ALA A 6 12.12 -14.65 -9.90
CA ALA A 6 13.42 -15.11 -10.37
C ALA A 6 14.21 -15.83 -9.25
N GLN A 7 14.24 -15.25 -8.05
CA GLN A 7 14.90 -15.87 -6.88
C GLN A 7 14.22 -17.15 -6.39
N MET A 8 12.91 -17.29 -6.64
CA MET A 8 12.15 -18.53 -6.38
C MET A 8 12.38 -19.62 -7.45
N GLY A 9 13.12 -19.30 -8.53
CA GLY A 9 13.42 -20.24 -9.61
C GLY A 9 12.35 -20.32 -10.70
N PHE A 10 11.53 -19.28 -10.88
CA PHE A 10 10.57 -19.23 -11.99
C PHE A 10 11.27 -18.87 -13.31
N ASP A 11 10.97 -19.60 -14.38
CA ASP A 11 11.55 -19.38 -15.71
C ASP A 11 10.96 -18.16 -16.44
N GLY A 12 9.73 -17.76 -16.09
CA GLY A 12 9.08 -16.63 -16.72
C GLY A 12 7.74 -16.21 -16.11
N ILE A 13 7.24 -15.07 -16.57
CA ILE A 13 6.00 -14.42 -16.10
C ILE A 13 5.15 -14.03 -17.30
N LEU A 14 3.82 -14.19 -17.17
CA LEU A 14 2.86 -13.70 -18.15
C LEU A 14 2.05 -12.55 -17.54
N LEU A 15 1.97 -11.42 -18.26
CA LEU A 15 1.28 -10.22 -17.78
C LEU A 15 0.08 -9.90 -18.66
N GLY A 16 -1.08 -9.66 -18.03
CA GLY A 16 -2.32 -9.28 -18.72
C GLY A 16 -2.55 -7.78 -18.80
N ARG A 17 -2.24 -7.05 -17.73
CA ARG A 17 -2.50 -5.60 -17.57
C ARG A 17 -1.18 -4.82 -17.60
N ILE A 18 -1.00 -4.06 -18.67
CA ILE A 18 0.03 -3.02 -18.84
C ILE A 18 -0.64 -1.83 -19.54
N ASP A 19 -0.02 -0.65 -19.50
CA ASP A 19 -0.55 0.55 -20.15
C ASP A 19 -0.98 0.27 -21.61
N TYR A 20 -2.14 0.80 -22.01
CA TYR A 20 -2.70 0.53 -23.33
C TYR A 20 -1.80 1.02 -24.48
N GLN A 21 -1.06 2.12 -24.30
CA GLN A 21 -0.09 2.63 -25.28
C GLN A 21 1.17 1.76 -25.31
N ASP A 22 1.68 1.31 -24.15
CA ASP A 22 2.80 0.35 -24.08
C ASP A 22 2.43 -0.96 -24.80
N LYS A 23 1.22 -1.48 -24.54
CA LYS A 23 0.71 -2.70 -25.18
C LYS A 23 0.65 -2.55 -26.70
N GLN A 24 0.11 -1.44 -27.19
CA GLN A 24 0.06 -1.15 -28.63
C GLN A 24 1.46 -1.02 -29.23
N HIS A 25 2.36 -0.30 -28.58
CA HIS A 25 3.75 -0.14 -29.01
C HIS A 25 4.44 -1.49 -29.16
N ARG A 26 4.40 -2.33 -28.11
CA ARG A 26 5.03 -3.67 -28.11
C ARG A 26 4.47 -4.59 -29.18
N PHE A 27 3.16 -4.57 -29.43
CA PHE A 27 2.57 -5.40 -30.48
C PHE A 27 2.93 -4.90 -31.88
N TYR A 28 3.06 -3.58 -32.06
CA TYR A 28 3.52 -3.00 -33.32
C TYR A 28 4.99 -3.32 -33.61
N THR A 29 5.85 -3.22 -32.59
CA THR A 29 7.31 -3.46 -32.71
C THR A 29 7.71 -4.92 -32.53
N LYS A 30 6.75 -5.81 -32.26
CA LYS A 30 6.97 -7.24 -31.96
C LYS A 30 7.87 -7.50 -30.76
N THR A 31 7.75 -6.69 -29.72
CA THR A 31 8.46 -6.86 -28.44
C THR A 31 7.56 -7.12 -27.23
N PRO A 32 6.48 -7.94 -27.32
CA PRO A 32 5.73 -8.33 -26.13
C PRO A 32 6.45 -9.39 -25.29
N GLU A 33 7.50 -10.01 -25.84
CA GLU A 33 8.36 -11.01 -25.19
C GLU A 33 9.75 -10.39 -24.99
N PHE A 34 10.24 -10.37 -23.74
CA PHE A 34 11.48 -9.68 -23.37
C PHE A 34 12.09 -10.28 -22.09
N ILE A 35 13.33 -9.90 -21.79
CA ILE A 35 13.96 -10.17 -20.50
C ILE A 35 13.73 -8.98 -19.58
N TRP A 36 13.11 -9.22 -18.43
CA TRP A 36 12.94 -8.20 -17.40
C TRP A 36 14.08 -8.29 -16.40
N GLN A 37 14.98 -7.31 -16.43
CA GLN A 37 16.05 -7.11 -15.47
C GLN A 37 15.49 -6.38 -14.26
N SER A 38 15.03 -7.15 -13.28
CA SER A 38 14.09 -6.66 -12.27
C SER A 38 14.73 -6.07 -11.01
N SER A 39 16.06 -6.04 -10.92
CA SER A 39 16.79 -5.39 -9.84
C SER A 39 18.17 -4.94 -10.31
N ALA A 40 18.44 -3.64 -10.19
CA ALA A 40 19.76 -3.08 -10.47
C ALA A 40 20.81 -3.62 -9.48
N SER A 41 20.42 -3.85 -8.22
CA SER A 41 21.33 -4.29 -7.16
C SER A 41 21.75 -5.76 -7.29
N LEU A 42 20.84 -6.61 -7.78
CA LEU A 42 21.08 -8.06 -7.90
C LEU A 42 21.54 -8.48 -9.30
N GLY A 43 21.46 -7.57 -10.27
CA GLY A 43 21.89 -7.79 -11.65
C GLY A 43 21.19 -8.98 -12.31
N ASN A 44 21.94 -9.70 -13.15
CA ASN A 44 21.39 -10.76 -13.99
C ASN A 44 20.82 -11.98 -13.25
N LYS A 45 21.07 -12.11 -11.94
CA LYS A 45 20.48 -13.17 -11.09
C LYS A 45 18.96 -13.03 -10.96
N THR A 46 18.44 -11.87 -11.33
CA THR A 46 17.01 -11.54 -11.26
C THR A 46 16.38 -11.28 -12.62
N ASP A 47 17.08 -11.69 -13.68
CA ASP A 47 16.55 -11.64 -15.03
C ASP A 47 15.48 -12.72 -15.18
N ILE A 48 14.30 -12.31 -15.65
CA ILE A 48 13.18 -13.24 -15.86
C ILE A 48 12.51 -12.97 -17.20
N PHE A 49 12.27 -14.04 -17.96
CA PHE A 49 11.55 -13.91 -19.22
C PHE A 49 10.11 -13.46 -18.95
N THR A 50 9.65 -12.45 -19.67
CA THR A 50 8.30 -11.91 -19.48
C THR A 50 7.58 -11.83 -20.82
N SER A 51 6.32 -12.26 -20.84
CA SER A 51 5.45 -12.21 -22.01
C SER A 51 4.17 -11.43 -21.72
N ILE A 52 3.88 -10.41 -22.52
CA ILE A 52 2.59 -9.71 -22.47
C ILE A 52 1.55 -10.53 -23.22
N MET A 53 0.42 -10.80 -22.57
CA MET A 53 -0.70 -11.54 -23.15
C MET A 53 -1.50 -10.66 -24.13
N TYR A 54 -1.86 -11.23 -25.29
CA TYR A 54 -2.52 -10.52 -26.37
C TYR A 54 -3.87 -9.92 -25.93
N ASN A 55 -4.72 -10.76 -25.33
CA ASN A 55 -6.07 -10.41 -24.91
C ASN A 55 -6.23 -10.43 -23.38
N THR A 56 -5.26 -9.86 -22.67
CA THR A 56 -5.27 -9.81 -21.20
C THR A 56 -5.31 -11.24 -20.65
N TYR A 57 -6.43 -11.71 -20.08
CA TYR A 57 -6.57 -13.11 -19.63
C TYR A 57 -7.82 -13.83 -20.19
N SER A 58 -8.50 -13.22 -21.18
CA SER A 58 -9.80 -13.69 -21.71
C SER A 58 -9.67 -14.57 -22.96
N PRO A 59 -10.66 -15.44 -23.27
CA PRO A 59 -10.72 -16.14 -24.55
C PRO A 59 -10.90 -15.14 -25.71
N PRO A 60 -10.60 -15.56 -26.95
CA PRO A 60 -10.97 -14.78 -28.13
C PRO A 60 -12.47 -14.48 -28.15
N PRO A 61 -12.91 -13.30 -28.63
CA PRO A 61 -14.33 -12.99 -28.74
C PRO A 61 -15.10 -14.05 -29.53
N GLY A 62 -16.22 -14.55 -28.98
CA GLY A 62 -17.03 -15.61 -29.57
C GLY A 62 -16.60 -17.05 -29.20
N PHE A 63 -15.65 -17.20 -28.26
CA PHE A 63 -15.12 -18.49 -27.80
C PHE A 63 -15.15 -18.67 -26.27
N CYS A 64 -16.02 -17.95 -25.55
CA CYS A 64 -16.29 -18.27 -24.16
C CYS A 64 -17.29 -19.44 -24.06
N PHE A 65 -16.81 -20.63 -23.70
CA PHE A 65 -17.65 -21.83 -23.62
C PHE A 65 -18.16 -22.13 -22.20
N ASP A 66 -18.14 -21.13 -21.33
CA ASP A 66 -18.64 -21.24 -19.97
C ASP A 66 -20.17 -21.14 -19.90
N ILE A 67 -20.76 -21.64 -18.83
CA ILE A 67 -22.18 -21.48 -18.53
C ILE A 67 -22.56 -20.02 -18.21
N LEU A 68 -21.58 -19.20 -17.85
CA LEU A 68 -21.74 -17.75 -17.66
C LEU A 68 -21.81 -16.97 -18.98
N CYS A 69 -21.52 -17.62 -20.11
CA CYS A 69 -21.38 -17.00 -21.41
C CYS A 69 -22.50 -17.39 -22.37
N MET A 70 -22.78 -16.52 -23.35
CA MET A 70 -23.80 -16.73 -24.38
C MET A 70 -23.21 -17.07 -25.75
N ASP A 71 -21.91 -17.32 -25.84
CA ASP A 71 -21.29 -17.68 -27.11
C ASP A 71 -21.75 -19.07 -27.57
N GLU A 72 -22.03 -19.20 -28.86
CA GLU A 72 -22.49 -20.47 -29.42
C GLU A 72 -21.45 -21.59 -29.25
N PRO A 73 -21.85 -22.82 -28.89
CA PRO A 73 -20.95 -23.97 -28.89
C PRO A 73 -20.59 -24.37 -30.34
N ILE A 74 -19.57 -25.22 -30.47
CA ILE A 74 -19.23 -25.88 -31.73
C ILE A 74 -20.19 -27.05 -31.96
N VAL A 75 -21.02 -26.93 -32.99
CA VAL A 75 -21.97 -27.95 -33.45
C VAL A 75 -21.41 -28.56 -34.72
N ASP A 76 -21.06 -29.84 -34.64
CA ASP A 76 -20.32 -30.62 -35.64
C ASP A 76 -21.14 -31.74 -36.28
N ASP A 77 -22.41 -31.88 -35.91
CA ASP A 77 -23.37 -32.68 -36.66
C ASP A 77 -23.73 -31.95 -37.97
N ILE A 78 -23.23 -32.48 -39.09
CA ILE A 78 -23.41 -31.89 -40.43
C ILE A 78 -24.88 -31.80 -40.85
N ASN A 79 -25.77 -32.60 -40.25
CA ASN A 79 -27.20 -32.56 -40.56
C ASN A 79 -27.97 -31.56 -39.68
N SER A 80 -27.33 -30.99 -38.65
CA SER A 80 -27.94 -29.99 -37.79
C SER A 80 -28.01 -28.65 -38.51
N PHE A 81 -29.17 -27.98 -38.43
CA PHE A 81 -29.32 -26.60 -38.90
C PHE A 81 -28.38 -25.62 -38.18
N ALA A 82 -27.87 -26.02 -37.01
CA ALA A 82 -26.94 -25.23 -36.20
C ALA A 82 -25.45 -25.57 -36.49
N TYR A 83 -25.14 -26.43 -37.46
CA TYR A 83 -23.75 -26.75 -37.84
C TYR A 83 -22.94 -25.49 -38.08
N ASN A 84 -21.80 -25.34 -37.40
CA ASN A 84 -21.03 -24.10 -37.42
C ASN A 84 -19.50 -24.30 -37.37
N VAL A 85 -19.00 -25.51 -37.54
CA VAL A 85 -17.56 -25.84 -37.46
C VAL A 85 -16.73 -24.94 -38.37
N ASP A 86 -17.09 -24.83 -39.65
CA ASP A 86 -16.30 -24.07 -40.63
C ASP A 86 -16.26 -22.58 -40.29
N ARG A 87 -17.40 -22.02 -39.85
CA ARG A 87 -17.49 -20.64 -39.39
C ARG A 87 -16.60 -20.42 -38.16
N LYS A 88 -16.73 -21.24 -37.12
CA LYS A 88 -15.97 -21.11 -35.87
C LYS A 88 -14.46 -21.25 -36.12
N VAL A 89 -14.02 -22.24 -36.90
CA VAL A 89 -12.60 -22.44 -37.22
C VAL A 89 -12.04 -21.25 -38.02
N ASN A 90 -12.77 -20.75 -39.03
CA ASN A 90 -12.35 -19.59 -39.81
C ASN A 90 -12.25 -18.32 -38.96
N THR A 91 -13.21 -18.08 -38.06
CA THR A 91 -13.16 -16.97 -37.10
C THR A 91 -11.95 -17.07 -36.18
N PHE A 92 -11.65 -18.28 -35.67
CA PHE A 92 -10.48 -18.50 -34.82
C PHE A 92 -9.17 -18.24 -35.58
N PHE A 93 -9.06 -18.71 -36.83
CA PHE A 93 -7.89 -18.42 -37.67
C PHE A 93 -7.74 -16.93 -38.00
N ALA A 94 -8.84 -16.21 -38.21
CA ALA A 94 -8.79 -14.76 -38.40
C ALA A 94 -8.24 -14.05 -37.15
N TYR A 95 -8.63 -14.50 -35.96
CA TYR A 95 -8.05 -14.02 -34.71
C TYR A 95 -6.55 -14.35 -34.60
N LEU A 96 -6.15 -15.61 -34.84
CA LEU A 96 -4.74 -16.02 -34.81
C LEU A 96 -3.88 -15.27 -35.84
N ASN A 97 -4.43 -14.91 -37.00
CA ASN A 97 -3.73 -14.09 -38.00
C ASN A 97 -3.33 -12.72 -37.44
N ASN A 98 -4.07 -12.18 -36.47
CA ASN A 98 -3.71 -10.93 -35.81
C ASN A 98 -2.74 -11.17 -34.65
N VAL A 99 -3.01 -12.19 -33.82
CA VAL A 99 -2.11 -12.56 -32.70
C VAL A 99 -0.69 -12.81 -33.20
N THR A 100 -0.53 -13.62 -34.25
CA THR A 100 0.80 -14.00 -34.78
C THR A 100 1.58 -12.85 -35.40
N LYS A 101 0.96 -11.69 -35.66
CA LYS A 101 1.69 -10.49 -36.09
C LYS A 101 2.42 -9.81 -34.94
N ALA A 102 1.96 -10.00 -33.70
CA ALA A 102 2.49 -9.32 -32.52
C ALA A 102 3.69 -10.05 -31.87
N TYR A 103 3.81 -11.37 -32.04
CA TYR A 103 4.85 -12.18 -31.40
C TYR A 103 6.03 -12.49 -32.34
N ALA A 104 7.21 -12.71 -31.75
CA ALA A 104 8.43 -12.96 -32.51
C ALA A 104 8.61 -14.44 -32.91
N THR A 105 8.04 -15.37 -32.14
CA THR A 105 8.11 -16.82 -32.42
C THR A 105 6.86 -17.35 -33.12
N ASN A 106 6.92 -18.61 -33.52
CA ASN A 106 5.79 -19.37 -34.06
C ASN A 106 4.94 -20.05 -32.97
N HIS A 107 5.12 -19.68 -31.70
CA HIS A 107 4.35 -20.15 -30.56
C HIS A 107 3.60 -18.97 -29.94
N VAL A 108 2.29 -19.10 -29.75
CA VAL A 108 1.46 -18.08 -29.09
C VAL A 108 0.61 -18.75 -28.03
N ILE A 109 0.37 -18.07 -26.91
CA ILE A 109 -0.53 -18.53 -25.87
C ILE A 109 -1.90 -17.89 -26.06
N ILE A 110 -2.95 -18.71 -26.04
CA ILE A 110 -4.35 -18.27 -26.03
C ILE A 110 -4.96 -18.69 -24.70
N THR A 111 -5.36 -17.71 -23.89
CA THR A 111 -6.00 -17.92 -22.58
C THR A 111 -7.47 -18.28 -22.77
N MET A 112 -7.83 -19.54 -22.57
CA MET A 112 -9.20 -20.03 -22.77
C MET A 112 -9.94 -20.10 -21.43
N GLY A 113 -10.21 -18.95 -20.82
CA GLY A 113 -10.90 -18.83 -19.53
C GLY A 113 -11.05 -17.36 -19.12
N GLU A 114 -11.83 -17.11 -18.08
CA GLU A 114 -12.13 -15.77 -17.55
C GLU A 114 -12.53 -15.89 -16.06
N ASP A 115 -12.83 -14.78 -15.39
CA ASP A 115 -13.28 -14.73 -14.00
C ASP A 115 -14.35 -15.80 -13.70
N PHE A 116 -14.05 -16.65 -12.71
CA PHE A 116 -14.91 -17.76 -12.25
C PHE A 116 -15.46 -18.69 -13.34
N ASN A 117 -14.76 -18.81 -14.47
CA ASN A 117 -15.07 -19.81 -15.50
C ASN A 117 -14.69 -21.23 -15.02
N TYR A 118 -15.00 -22.24 -15.83
CA TYR A 118 -14.84 -23.67 -15.58
C TYR A 118 -15.76 -24.24 -14.49
N GLN A 119 -16.84 -23.54 -14.10
CA GLN A 119 -17.86 -24.07 -13.18
C GLN A 119 -18.50 -25.38 -13.68
N ALA A 120 -18.68 -25.48 -15.01
CA ALA A 120 -19.05 -26.71 -15.68
C ALA A 120 -18.01 -27.07 -16.74
N ALA A 121 -16.78 -27.40 -16.30
CA ALA A 121 -15.61 -27.63 -17.15
C ALA A 121 -15.84 -28.52 -18.39
N HIS A 122 -16.77 -29.48 -18.35
CA HIS A 122 -17.12 -30.31 -19.52
C HIS A 122 -17.55 -29.47 -20.74
N THR A 123 -18.23 -28.34 -20.56
CA THR A 123 -18.65 -27.46 -21.67
C THR A 123 -17.44 -26.87 -22.39
N TRP A 124 -16.43 -26.44 -21.64
CA TRP A 124 -15.15 -25.98 -22.16
C TRP A 124 -14.42 -27.08 -22.92
N TYR A 125 -14.14 -28.21 -22.24
CA TYR A 125 -13.34 -29.28 -22.83
C TYR A 125 -13.98 -29.85 -24.10
N LYS A 126 -15.30 -30.06 -24.12
CA LYS A 126 -16.02 -30.54 -25.31
C LYS A 126 -15.85 -29.61 -26.52
N ASN A 127 -15.92 -28.29 -26.32
CA ASN A 127 -15.79 -27.33 -27.42
C ASN A 127 -14.33 -27.14 -27.85
N LEU A 128 -13.40 -27.16 -26.90
CA LEU A 128 -11.97 -27.07 -27.18
C LEU A 128 -11.45 -28.30 -27.92
N ASP A 129 -11.90 -29.52 -27.56
CA ASP A 129 -11.59 -30.75 -28.30
C ASP A 129 -12.02 -30.64 -29.77
N LYS A 130 -13.25 -30.18 -30.02
CA LYS A 130 -13.75 -29.95 -31.38
C LYS A 130 -12.94 -28.87 -32.10
N LEU A 131 -12.65 -27.75 -31.44
CA LEU A 131 -11.86 -26.67 -32.03
C LEU A 131 -10.47 -27.18 -32.46
N ILE A 132 -9.76 -27.88 -31.57
CA ILE A 132 -8.45 -28.48 -31.83
C ILE A 132 -8.54 -29.47 -32.99
N LEU A 133 -9.50 -30.41 -32.93
CA LEU A 133 -9.70 -31.43 -33.95
C LEU A 133 -9.91 -30.81 -35.35
N TYR A 134 -10.89 -29.93 -35.47
CA TYR A 134 -11.27 -29.36 -36.76
C TYR A 134 -10.27 -28.33 -37.27
N ALA A 135 -9.66 -27.51 -36.41
CA ALA A 135 -8.60 -26.59 -36.80
C ALA A 135 -7.36 -27.35 -37.31
N ASN A 136 -6.91 -28.39 -36.61
CA ASN A 136 -5.73 -29.15 -37.03
C ASN A 136 -6.00 -29.97 -38.30
N LYS A 137 -7.24 -30.44 -38.52
CA LYS A 137 -7.61 -31.09 -39.80
C LYS A 137 -7.35 -30.20 -41.01
N ARG A 138 -7.48 -28.87 -40.88
CA ARG A 138 -7.20 -27.88 -41.94
C ARG A 138 -5.73 -27.82 -42.34
N GLN A 139 -4.80 -28.42 -41.60
CA GLN A 139 -3.40 -28.54 -42.03
C GLN A 139 -3.27 -29.31 -43.36
N LYS A 140 -4.15 -30.29 -43.60
CA LYS A 140 -4.23 -31.01 -44.89
C LYS A 140 -4.64 -30.12 -46.06
N GLU A 141 -5.26 -28.98 -45.76
CA GLU A 141 -5.72 -27.97 -46.71
C GLU A 141 -4.75 -26.78 -46.80
N GLY A 142 -3.57 -26.88 -46.14
CA GLY A 142 -2.53 -25.84 -46.16
C GLY A 142 -2.58 -24.85 -44.98
N SER A 143 -3.43 -25.07 -43.97
CA SER A 143 -3.37 -24.25 -42.75
C SER A 143 -2.03 -24.41 -42.03
N LYS A 144 -1.44 -23.29 -41.62
CA LYS A 144 -0.19 -23.23 -40.84
C LYS A 144 -0.38 -23.40 -39.33
N TYR A 145 -1.62 -23.51 -38.86
CA TYR A 145 -1.94 -23.52 -37.43
C TYR A 145 -1.96 -24.94 -36.87
N ASN A 146 -1.41 -25.10 -35.66
CA ASN A 146 -1.47 -26.31 -34.85
C ASN A 146 -1.93 -25.92 -33.44
N LEU A 147 -3.13 -26.32 -33.06
CA LEU A 147 -3.71 -26.07 -31.74
C LEU A 147 -3.48 -27.28 -30.84
N LEU A 148 -3.20 -27.04 -29.57
CA LEU A 148 -3.08 -28.06 -28.53
C LEU A 148 -3.45 -27.48 -27.17
N TYR A 149 -3.86 -28.34 -26.24
CA TYR A 149 -3.84 -27.98 -24.83
C TYR A 149 -2.41 -27.74 -24.37
N SER A 150 -2.20 -26.70 -23.59
CA SER A 150 -0.87 -26.34 -23.08
C SER A 150 -0.99 -25.72 -21.69
N THR A 151 0.16 -25.47 -21.09
CA THR A 151 0.32 -24.74 -19.84
C THR A 151 1.26 -23.54 -20.06
N PRO A 152 1.28 -22.56 -19.16
CA PRO A 152 2.27 -21.48 -19.21
C PRO A 152 3.72 -22.00 -19.28
N SER A 153 4.07 -23.03 -18.53
CA SER A 153 5.42 -23.62 -18.55
C SER A 153 5.77 -24.27 -19.90
N CYS A 154 4.84 -25.01 -20.51
CA CYS A 154 5.03 -25.58 -21.84
C CYS A 154 5.17 -24.49 -22.92
N TYR A 155 4.39 -23.40 -22.83
CA TYR A 155 4.52 -22.25 -23.72
C TYR A 155 5.89 -21.59 -23.59
N LEU A 156 6.32 -21.28 -22.36
CA LEU A 156 7.63 -20.67 -22.11
C LEU A 156 8.77 -21.52 -22.68
N LYS A 157 8.73 -22.84 -22.44
CA LYS A 157 9.71 -23.77 -23.01
C LYS A 157 9.72 -23.71 -24.54
N ALA A 158 8.55 -23.76 -25.19
CA ALA A 158 8.46 -23.75 -26.65
C ALA A 158 8.98 -22.44 -27.27
N VAL A 159 8.68 -21.30 -26.64
CA VAL A 159 9.21 -19.99 -27.05
C VAL A 159 10.73 -19.94 -26.92
N GLN A 160 11.28 -20.40 -25.79
CA GLN A 160 12.73 -20.43 -25.57
C GLN A 160 13.44 -21.35 -26.57
N ASP A 161 12.91 -22.55 -26.82
CA ASP A 161 13.46 -23.49 -27.80
C ASP A 161 13.43 -22.91 -29.22
N ALA A 162 12.34 -22.21 -29.59
CA ALA A 162 12.21 -21.57 -30.89
C ALA A 162 13.16 -20.37 -31.05
N ALA A 163 13.41 -19.63 -29.97
CA ALA A 163 14.25 -18.44 -29.95
C ALA A 163 15.76 -18.76 -29.87
N LYS A 164 16.13 -19.92 -29.34
CA LYS A 164 17.53 -20.31 -29.07
C LYS A 164 18.44 -20.11 -30.29
N GLY A 165 19.40 -19.20 -30.17
CA GLY A 165 20.38 -18.87 -31.22
C GLY A 165 19.80 -18.11 -32.43
N LYS A 166 18.53 -17.70 -32.39
CA LYS A 166 17.82 -17.04 -33.51
C LYS A 166 17.25 -15.67 -33.14
N ILE A 167 16.81 -15.49 -31.90
CA ILE A 167 16.16 -14.27 -31.43
C ILE A 167 16.98 -13.72 -30.26
N LYS A 168 17.24 -12.41 -30.30
CA LYS A 168 17.74 -11.65 -29.17
C LYS A 168 16.58 -10.88 -28.57
N TRP A 169 16.20 -11.23 -27.35
CA TRP A 169 15.12 -10.56 -26.63
C TRP A 169 15.49 -9.12 -26.29
N SER A 170 14.52 -8.22 -26.34
CA SER A 170 14.68 -6.88 -25.78
C SER A 170 14.76 -6.95 -24.26
N VAL A 171 15.19 -5.85 -23.64
CA VAL A 171 15.39 -5.73 -22.21
C VAL A 171 14.50 -4.63 -21.65
N LYS A 172 13.88 -4.89 -20.49
CA LYS A 172 13.19 -3.89 -19.67
C LYS A 172 13.82 -3.88 -18.27
N THR A 173 14.01 -2.70 -17.68
CA THR A 173 14.67 -2.53 -16.38
C THR A 173 13.79 -1.85 -15.32
N ASP A 174 12.78 -1.09 -15.76
CA ASP A 174 11.82 -0.37 -14.92
C ASP A 174 10.58 -1.23 -14.61
N ASP A 175 9.47 -0.62 -14.19
CA ASP A 175 8.21 -1.30 -13.87
C ASP A 175 7.09 -1.02 -14.89
N PHE A 176 5.86 -1.44 -14.55
CA PHE A 176 4.66 -1.26 -15.38
C PHE A 176 3.67 -0.26 -14.77
N PHE A 177 4.18 0.70 -13.99
CA PHE A 177 3.35 1.75 -13.38
C PHE A 177 3.51 3.12 -14.03
N PRO A 178 2.46 3.96 -13.95
CA PRO A 178 1.08 3.58 -13.64
C PRO A 178 0.44 2.79 -14.80
N TYR A 179 -0.57 1.98 -14.47
CA TYR A 179 -1.39 1.28 -15.46
C TYR A 179 -2.56 2.16 -15.90
N ALA A 180 -2.78 2.25 -17.22
CA ALA A 180 -4.01 2.80 -17.79
C ALA A 180 -4.64 1.82 -18.79
N SER A 181 -5.96 1.62 -18.67
CA SER A 181 -6.73 0.78 -19.61
C SER A 181 -7.20 1.55 -20.83
N ASP A 182 -7.37 2.87 -20.70
CA ASP A 182 -7.70 3.81 -21.77
C ASP A 182 -7.17 5.22 -21.41
N SER A 183 -7.44 6.21 -22.25
CA SER A 183 -6.87 7.57 -22.12
C SER A 183 -7.34 8.37 -20.90
N HIS A 184 -8.46 7.98 -20.26
CA HIS A 184 -9.03 8.65 -19.09
C HIS A 184 -9.16 7.73 -17.87
N ALA A 185 -8.63 6.50 -17.96
CA ALA A 185 -8.69 5.49 -16.92
C ALA A 185 -7.29 5.12 -16.43
N PHE A 186 -6.65 6.02 -15.69
CA PHE A 186 -5.44 5.71 -14.92
C PHE A 186 -5.81 5.06 -13.60
N TRP A 187 -5.34 3.83 -13.39
CA TRP A 187 -5.63 3.03 -12.20
C TRP A 187 -4.65 3.40 -11.09
N THR A 188 -4.71 4.67 -10.68
CA THR A 188 -3.83 5.24 -9.64
C THR A 188 -4.59 5.64 -8.39
N GLY A 189 -5.93 5.52 -8.42
CA GLY A 189 -6.79 5.75 -7.26
C GLY A 189 -6.64 4.67 -6.19
N TYR A 190 -6.55 3.40 -6.60
CA TYR A 190 -6.41 2.27 -5.66
C TYR A 190 -5.10 2.29 -4.86
N PHE A 191 -4.12 3.11 -5.26
CA PHE A 191 -2.93 3.35 -4.43
C PHE A 191 -3.31 3.92 -3.06
N THR A 192 -4.47 4.58 -2.94
CA THR A 192 -4.96 5.19 -1.69
C THR A 192 -6.34 4.69 -1.23
N SER A 193 -7.18 4.12 -2.10
CA SER A 193 -8.53 3.63 -1.73
C SER A 193 -8.52 2.75 -0.46
N ARG A 194 -9.46 2.95 0.46
CA ARG A 194 -9.50 2.27 1.79
C ARG A 194 -8.21 2.43 2.61
N PRO A 195 -7.77 3.66 2.91
CA PRO A 195 -6.47 3.91 3.56
C PRO A 195 -6.39 3.36 4.99
N THR A 196 -7.52 3.16 5.67
CA THR A 196 -7.54 2.55 7.01
C THR A 196 -7.27 1.05 6.95
N LEU A 197 -7.81 0.35 5.95
CA LEU A 197 -7.55 -1.07 5.73
C LEU A 197 -6.09 -1.31 5.30
N LYS A 198 -5.53 -0.45 4.45
CA LYS A 198 -4.10 -0.46 4.10
C LYS A 198 -3.20 -0.30 5.34
N ARG A 199 -3.60 0.53 6.30
CA ARG A 199 -2.87 0.65 7.57
C ARG A 199 -3.02 -0.58 8.44
N TYR A 200 -4.22 -1.16 8.47
CA TYR A 200 -4.48 -2.36 9.25
C TYR A 200 -3.65 -3.55 8.74
N GLU A 201 -3.52 -3.68 7.41
CA GLU A 201 -2.59 -4.61 6.77
C GLU A 201 -1.13 -4.36 7.19
N ARG A 202 -0.65 -3.11 7.07
CA ARG A 202 0.74 -2.78 7.41
C ARG A 202 1.07 -3.07 8.88
N PHE A 203 0.12 -2.77 9.77
CA PHE A 203 0.24 -3.09 11.19
C PHE A 203 0.17 -4.61 11.44
N GLY A 204 -0.71 -5.31 10.73
CA GLY A 204 -0.83 -6.77 10.77
C GLY A 204 0.45 -7.48 10.36
N ASN A 205 1.12 -7.02 9.29
CA ASN A 205 2.40 -7.56 8.87
C ASN A 205 3.49 -7.38 9.96
N ASN A 206 3.55 -6.20 10.58
CA ASN A 206 4.49 -5.94 11.68
C ASN A 206 4.20 -6.83 12.89
N PHE A 207 2.94 -6.93 13.32
CA PHE A 207 2.55 -7.75 14.47
C PHE A 207 2.75 -9.24 14.20
N LEU A 208 2.47 -9.71 12.98
CA LEU A 208 2.76 -11.07 12.55
C LEU A 208 4.27 -11.38 12.66
N GLN A 209 5.15 -10.43 12.33
CA GLN A 209 6.59 -10.62 12.51
C GLN A 209 6.97 -10.81 13.98
N VAL A 210 6.42 -9.98 14.88
CA VAL A 210 6.59 -10.13 16.34
C VAL A 210 6.09 -11.51 16.80
N CYS A 211 4.91 -11.92 16.33
CA CYS A 211 4.31 -13.23 16.59
C CYS A 211 5.27 -14.37 16.26
N LYS A 212 5.75 -14.41 15.01
CA LYS A 212 6.63 -15.46 14.50
C LYS A 212 7.93 -15.51 15.30
N GLN A 213 8.50 -14.36 15.64
CA GLN A 213 9.72 -14.27 16.42
C GLN A 213 9.52 -14.83 17.83
N LEU A 214 8.52 -14.35 18.56
CA LEU A 214 8.24 -14.80 19.92
C LEU A 214 7.83 -16.28 19.96
N TYR A 215 6.98 -16.73 19.04
CA TYR A 215 6.62 -18.15 18.87
C TYR A 215 7.86 -19.03 18.74
N SER A 216 8.80 -18.63 17.87
CA SER A 216 10.03 -19.39 17.61
C SER A 216 11.02 -19.32 18.78
N LEU A 217 11.19 -18.14 19.39
CA LEU A 217 12.14 -17.91 20.48
C LEU A 217 11.78 -18.67 21.76
N THR A 218 10.48 -18.90 21.98
CA THR A 218 10.00 -19.60 23.18
C THR A 218 9.56 -21.02 22.91
N ASP A 219 9.83 -21.55 21.71
CA ASP A 219 9.47 -22.89 21.29
C ASP A 219 8.01 -23.20 21.64
N LEU A 220 7.08 -22.38 21.13
CA LEU A 220 5.65 -22.63 21.30
C LEU A 220 5.17 -23.67 20.31
N GLY A 221 4.23 -24.49 20.74
CA GLY A 221 3.61 -25.51 19.90
C GLY A 221 2.10 -25.63 20.11
N PRO A 222 1.45 -26.61 19.45
CA PRO A 222 0.03 -26.94 19.67
C PRO A 222 -0.31 -27.23 21.13
N GLU A 223 0.63 -27.75 21.91
CA GLU A 223 0.52 -27.95 23.36
C GLU A 223 0.31 -26.64 24.13
N ASP A 224 0.86 -25.52 23.64
CA ASP A 224 0.66 -24.20 24.22
C ASP A 224 -0.62 -23.51 23.72
N TRP A 225 -1.44 -24.20 22.91
CA TRP A 225 -2.64 -23.67 22.25
C TRP A 225 -2.36 -22.47 21.32
N ALA A 226 -1.12 -22.35 20.85
CA ALA A 226 -0.67 -21.24 20.02
C ALA A 226 -0.90 -21.54 18.52
N ASP A 227 -1.84 -20.83 17.87
CA ASP A 227 -2.06 -20.90 16.42
C ASP A 227 -1.44 -19.70 15.69
N LEU A 228 -0.33 -19.95 15.00
CA LEU A 228 0.36 -18.96 14.20
C LEU A 228 -0.27 -18.77 12.81
N ASN A 229 -1.12 -19.70 12.35
CA ASN A 229 -1.64 -19.70 10.98
C ASN A 229 -2.77 -18.69 10.78
N ALA A 230 -3.59 -18.43 11.80
CA ALA A 230 -4.72 -17.49 11.69
C ALA A 230 -4.32 -16.12 11.10
N LEU A 231 -3.31 -15.45 11.67
CA LEU A 231 -2.83 -14.17 11.12
C LEU A 231 -2.01 -14.35 9.84
N ARG A 232 -1.29 -15.46 9.66
CA ARG A 232 -0.53 -15.73 8.42
C ARG A 232 -1.45 -15.85 7.21
N GLU A 233 -2.53 -16.60 7.34
CA GLU A 233 -3.54 -16.80 6.30
C GLU A 233 -4.29 -15.51 6.02
N ALA A 234 -4.72 -14.79 7.07
CA ALA A 234 -5.36 -13.49 6.91
C ALA A 234 -4.45 -12.50 6.17
N MET A 235 -3.16 -12.41 6.56
CA MET A 235 -2.19 -11.57 5.86
C MET A 235 -1.94 -12.01 4.42
N GLY A 236 -1.99 -13.32 4.13
CA GLY A 236 -1.92 -13.85 2.77
C GLY A 236 -3.11 -13.41 1.91
N ILE A 237 -4.33 -13.48 2.46
CA ILE A 237 -5.56 -13.00 1.83
C ILE A 237 -5.48 -11.49 1.59
N MET A 238 -4.96 -10.72 2.55
CA MET A 238 -4.81 -9.27 2.39
C MET A 238 -3.92 -8.86 1.21
N GLN A 239 -3.04 -9.75 0.73
CA GLN A 239 -2.22 -9.47 -0.47
C GLN A 239 -2.97 -9.69 -1.79
N HIS A 240 -4.23 -10.15 -1.76
CA HIS A 240 -5.08 -10.21 -2.95
C HIS A 240 -5.22 -8.80 -3.55
N HIS A 241 -5.19 -8.73 -4.88
CA HIS A 241 -5.29 -7.50 -5.66
C HIS A 241 -6.65 -6.78 -5.59
N ASP A 242 -7.63 -7.30 -4.84
CA ASP A 242 -8.84 -6.56 -4.45
C ASP A 242 -8.96 -6.32 -2.93
N ALA A 243 -8.00 -6.82 -2.13
CA ALA A 243 -7.99 -6.61 -0.68
C ALA A 243 -7.22 -5.35 -0.30
N VAL A 244 -5.88 -5.41 -0.20
CA VAL A 244 -5.06 -4.23 0.17
C VAL A 244 -5.20 -3.07 -0.82
N THR A 245 -5.59 -3.33 -2.06
CA THR A 245 -5.86 -2.29 -3.07
C THR A 245 -7.11 -1.47 -2.75
N GLY A 246 -8.03 -1.99 -1.94
CA GLY A 246 -9.27 -1.30 -1.60
C GLY A 246 -10.28 -1.28 -2.76
N THR A 247 -10.29 -2.33 -3.57
CA THR A 247 -11.10 -2.47 -4.80
C THR A 247 -12.08 -3.62 -4.72
N GLU A 248 -12.57 -3.89 -3.51
CA GLU A 248 -13.63 -4.81 -3.17
C GLU A 248 -14.91 -4.06 -2.78
N LYS A 249 -16.05 -4.76 -2.80
CA LYS A 249 -17.31 -4.26 -2.24
C LYS A 249 -17.19 -4.04 -0.72
N GLN A 250 -17.96 -3.10 -0.17
CA GLN A 250 -17.85 -2.67 1.22
C GLN A 250 -18.01 -3.81 2.24
N HIS A 251 -18.91 -4.77 1.98
CA HIS A 251 -19.10 -5.92 2.87
C HIS A 251 -17.91 -6.89 2.85
N VAL A 252 -17.18 -6.98 1.74
CA VAL A 252 -15.94 -7.77 1.63
C VAL A 252 -14.80 -7.07 2.38
N ALA A 253 -14.72 -5.73 2.30
CA ALA A 253 -13.77 -4.96 3.11
C ALA A 253 -13.99 -5.18 4.62
N PHE A 254 -15.25 -5.27 5.05
CA PHE A 254 -15.60 -5.64 6.43
C PHE A 254 -15.19 -7.08 6.76
N ASP A 255 -15.30 -8.01 5.82
CA ASP A 255 -14.84 -9.38 6.01
C ASP A 255 -13.32 -9.46 6.16
N TYR A 256 -12.56 -8.73 5.34
CA TYR A 256 -11.12 -8.61 5.48
C TYR A 256 -10.71 -8.02 6.83
N ALA A 257 -11.37 -6.95 7.28
CA ALA A 257 -11.14 -6.38 8.61
C ALA A 257 -11.50 -7.37 9.74
N ARG A 258 -12.56 -8.16 9.58
CA ARG A 258 -12.95 -9.23 10.52
C ARG A 258 -11.91 -10.35 10.59
N LEU A 259 -11.38 -10.78 9.44
CA LEU A 259 -10.31 -11.79 9.35
C LEU A 259 -9.03 -11.29 10.01
N LEU A 260 -8.63 -10.04 9.73
CA LEU A 260 -7.50 -9.40 10.39
C LEU A 260 -7.71 -9.33 11.91
N SER A 261 -8.87 -8.86 12.38
CA SER A 261 -9.18 -8.79 13.82
C SER A 261 -9.04 -10.14 14.50
N LYS A 262 -9.59 -11.20 13.91
CA LYS A 262 -9.44 -12.56 14.45
C LYS A 262 -7.95 -12.98 14.48
N GLY A 263 -7.19 -12.69 13.42
CA GLY A 263 -5.76 -12.98 13.39
C GLY A 263 -4.97 -12.22 14.46
N PHE A 264 -5.34 -10.97 14.74
CA PHE A 264 -4.77 -10.17 15.83
C PHE A 264 -5.06 -10.78 17.20
N ASP A 265 -6.28 -11.25 17.45
CA ASP A 265 -6.66 -11.89 18.71
C ASP A 265 -5.80 -13.15 18.98
N GLU A 266 -5.64 -14.01 17.97
CA GLU A 266 -4.80 -15.20 18.07
C GLU A 266 -3.31 -14.84 18.25
N CYS A 267 -2.84 -13.81 17.55
CA CYS A 267 -1.46 -13.38 17.71
C CYS A 267 -1.21 -12.69 19.07
N GLU A 268 -2.18 -11.98 19.63
CA GLU A 268 -2.11 -11.48 21.01
C GLU A 268 -2.02 -12.64 22.01
N PHE A 269 -2.74 -13.74 21.77
CA PHE A 269 -2.60 -14.98 22.53
C PHE A 269 -1.17 -15.55 22.45
N VAL A 270 -0.61 -15.68 21.24
CA VAL A 270 0.75 -16.19 21.04
C VAL A 270 1.77 -15.32 21.77
N THR A 271 1.70 -14.01 21.59
CA THR A 271 2.67 -13.06 22.13
C THR A 271 2.57 -12.96 23.66
N ARG A 272 1.37 -12.95 24.26
CA ARG A 272 1.23 -12.97 25.72
C ARG A 272 1.72 -14.27 26.35
N THR A 273 1.48 -15.40 25.68
CA THR A 273 1.97 -16.72 26.14
C THR A 273 3.49 -16.79 26.09
N ALA A 274 4.10 -16.38 24.97
CA ALA A 274 5.54 -16.33 24.81
C ALA A 274 6.20 -15.40 25.85
N LEU A 275 5.71 -14.18 26.02
CA LEU A 275 6.25 -13.23 27.00
C LEU A 275 6.08 -13.73 28.44
N SER A 276 4.95 -14.38 28.76
CA SER A 276 4.78 -15.01 30.07
C SER A 276 5.80 -16.11 30.31
N LYS A 277 6.06 -16.97 29.32
CA LYS A 277 7.05 -18.07 29.39
C LYS A 277 8.48 -17.52 29.57
N LEU A 278 8.82 -16.44 28.86
CA LEU A 278 10.11 -15.76 28.98
C LEU A 278 10.33 -15.14 30.37
N VAL A 279 9.31 -14.47 30.90
CA VAL A 279 9.45 -13.74 32.17
C VAL A 279 9.36 -14.66 33.38
N SER A 280 8.51 -15.69 33.37
CA SER A 280 8.41 -16.60 34.51
C SER A 280 9.50 -17.67 34.53
N GLY A 281 10.13 -17.96 33.38
CA GLY A 281 11.12 -19.02 33.21
C GLY A 281 10.54 -20.43 33.42
N LYS A 282 9.21 -20.56 33.49
CA LYS A 282 8.51 -21.83 33.69
C LYS A 282 7.57 -22.10 32.52
N PRO A 283 7.40 -23.37 32.12
CA PRO A 283 6.31 -23.74 31.22
C PRO A 283 4.97 -23.41 31.87
N LEU A 284 3.96 -23.12 31.05
CA LEU A 284 2.61 -22.81 31.52
C LEU A 284 2.08 -23.94 32.42
N PRO A 285 1.53 -23.63 33.61
CA PRO A 285 0.85 -24.66 34.40
C PRO A 285 -0.39 -25.12 33.64
N TYR A 286 -0.38 -26.38 33.16
CA TYR A 286 -1.52 -27.07 32.60
C TYR A 286 -2.60 -27.25 33.69
N LYS A 287 -3.38 -26.20 33.96
CA LYS A 287 -4.59 -26.32 34.77
C LYS A 287 -5.77 -26.62 33.85
N HIS A 288 -5.85 -27.87 33.41
CA HIS A 288 -6.97 -28.65 32.85
C HIS A 288 -8.11 -28.04 32.02
N GLU A 289 -8.20 -26.73 31.77
CA GLU A 289 -9.17 -26.07 30.88
C GLU A 289 -8.61 -24.66 30.58
N TYR A 290 -8.11 -24.45 29.35
CA TYR A 290 -7.36 -23.28 28.86
C TYR A 290 -6.06 -22.92 29.63
N PRO A 291 -4.88 -22.92 28.96
CA PRO A 291 -3.66 -22.43 29.59
C PRO A 291 -3.80 -20.94 29.96
N ALA A 292 -3.71 -20.65 31.25
CA ALA A 292 -3.66 -19.28 31.76
C ALA A 292 -2.19 -18.86 31.92
N PRO A 293 -1.76 -17.72 31.35
CA PRO A 293 -0.40 -17.24 31.53
C PRO A 293 -0.16 -16.90 33.00
N GLU A 294 1.03 -17.23 33.50
CA GLU A 294 1.46 -16.89 34.87
C GLU A 294 1.58 -15.37 35.04
N VAL A 295 2.02 -14.68 34.00
CA VAL A 295 2.06 -13.21 33.91
C VAL A 295 1.12 -12.76 32.79
N ASN A 296 0.11 -11.98 33.14
CA ASN A 296 -0.87 -11.49 32.17
C ASN A 296 -0.31 -10.29 31.39
N PHE A 297 -0.10 -10.46 30.09
CA PHE A 297 0.20 -9.39 29.14
C PHE A 297 -1.03 -9.07 28.31
N GLN A 298 -1.21 -7.78 27.99
CA GLN A 298 -2.28 -7.28 27.14
C GLN A 298 -1.74 -6.11 26.32
N SER A 299 -2.24 -5.96 25.10
CA SER A 299 -1.78 -4.93 24.17
C SER A 299 -2.70 -3.71 24.14
N CYS A 300 -2.15 -2.53 23.88
CA CYS A 300 -2.92 -1.30 23.64
C CYS A 300 -3.13 -1.07 22.13
N LEU A 301 -3.86 -1.96 21.44
CA LEU A 301 -4.02 -1.89 19.96
C LEU A 301 -4.77 -0.63 19.46
N LEU A 302 -5.49 0.07 20.35
CA LEU A 302 -6.21 1.32 20.05
C LEU A 302 -5.48 2.58 20.54
N ALA A 303 -4.17 2.49 20.79
CA ALA A 303 -3.36 3.65 21.18
C ALA A 303 -3.35 4.77 20.11
N ASN A 304 -3.60 4.42 18.83
CA ASN A 304 -3.73 5.39 17.73
C ASN A 304 -4.96 6.31 17.84
N ILE A 305 -5.95 6.00 18.69
CA ILE A 305 -7.05 6.91 19.03
C ILE A 305 -7.00 7.30 20.51
N SER A 306 -5.81 7.18 21.12
CA SER A 306 -5.55 7.49 22.51
C SER A 306 -6.53 6.78 23.45
N GLN A 307 -6.70 5.46 23.23
CA GLN A 307 -7.53 4.57 24.04
C GLN A 307 -6.73 3.32 24.45
N CYS A 308 -6.65 3.05 25.75
CA CYS A 308 -6.15 1.78 26.25
C CYS A 308 -6.73 1.45 27.62
N LYS A 309 -7.47 0.34 27.69
CA LYS A 309 -8.24 -0.05 28.88
C LYS A 309 -7.37 -0.20 30.15
N ILE A 310 -6.17 -0.75 30.01
CA ILE A 310 -5.30 -1.09 31.17
C ILE A 310 -4.74 0.16 31.82
N THR A 311 -4.20 1.07 31.00
CA THR A 311 -3.57 2.31 31.45
C THR A 311 -4.60 3.30 31.99
N GLU A 312 -5.86 3.15 31.57
CA GLU A 312 -7.01 3.91 32.08
C GLU A 312 -7.57 3.37 33.40
N ALA A 313 -7.59 2.04 33.56
CA ALA A 313 -8.20 1.39 34.71
C ALA A 313 -7.26 1.25 35.92
N SER A 314 -5.95 1.27 35.71
CA SER A 314 -4.96 1.01 36.76
C SER A 314 -4.08 2.21 37.07
N LYS A 315 -3.92 2.50 38.37
CA LYS A 315 -2.98 3.54 38.84
C LYS A 315 -1.53 3.07 38.87
N LYS A 316 -1.28 1.77 38.78
CA LYS A 316 0.04 1.14 38.74
C LYS A 316 0.01 0.03 37.70
N PHE A 317 0.97 0.02 36.79
CA PHE A 317 1.08 -1.00 35.76
C PHE A 317 2.53 -1.11 35.26
N VAL A 318 2.83 -2.20 34.55
CA VAL A 318 4.13 -2.41 33.90
C VAL A 318 3.95 -2.29 32.40
N VAL A 319 4.83 -1.54 31.75
CA VAL A 319 4.88 -1.41 30.30
C VAL A 319 6.06 -2.21 29.80
N THR A 320 5.81 -3.17 28.90
CA THR A 320 6.88 -3.96 28.26
C THR A 320 6.97 -3.58 26.78
N VAL A 321 8.16 -3.19 26.34
CA VAL A 321 8.43 -2.75 24.97
C VAL A 321 9.32 -3.78 24.30
N TYR A 322 8.79 -4.51 23.32
CA TYR A 322 9.53 -5.50 22.53
C TYR A 322 10.04 -4.87 21.24
N ASN A 323 11.30 -5.16 20.90
CA ASN A 323 11.95 -4.71 19.68
C ASN A 323 12.12 -5.89 18.70
N PRO A 324 11.35 -5.93 17.60
CA PRO A 324 11.45 -6.99 16.59
C PRO A 324 12.64 -6.83 15.62
N LEU A 325 13.43 -5.76 15.73
CA LEU A 325 14.59 -5.51 14.87
C LEU A 325 15.84 -6.20 15.41
N SER A 326 16.81 -6.45 14.52
CA SER A 326 18.12 -7.04 14.84
C SER A 326 19.16 -6.04 15.35
N ARG A 327 18.74 -4.83 15.72
CA ARG A 327 19.58 -3.77 16.29
C ARG A 327 18.89 -3.12 17.48
N ASN A 328 19.64 -2.42 18.33
CA ASN A 328 19.07 -1.58 19.38
C ASN A 328 18.15 -0.51 18.77
N VAL A 329 17.03 -0.25 19.43
CA VAL A 329 16.06 0.77 19.03
C VAL A 329 15.67 1.61 20.24
N THR A 330 15.67 2.92 20.07
CA THR A 330 15.02 3.83 20.99
C THR A 330 13.60 4.09 20.51
N HIS A 331 12.62 3.99 21.41
CA HIS A 331 11.21 4.20 21.07
C HIS A 331 10.55 5.16 22.05
N TYR A 332 9.77 6.11 21.51
CA TYR A 332 8.99 7.06 22.30
C TYR A 332 7.64 6.44 22.63
N VAL A 333 7.54 5.88 23.83
CA VAL A 333 6.32 5.25 24.32
C VAL A 333 5.29 6.32 24.64
N ARG A 334 4.08 6.17 24.09
CA ARG A 334 2.96 7.09 24.26
C ARG A 334 1.71 6.32 24.71
N LEU A 335 1.22 6.60 25.90
CA LEU A 335 0.13 5.85 26.52
C LEU A 335 -1.00 6.78 26.98
N PRO A 336 -2.26 6.51 26.62
CA PRO A 336 -3.40 7.27 27.12
C PRO A 336 -3.63 6.95 28.60
N VAL A 337 -3.80 7.98 29.42
CA VAL A 337 -3.92 7.86 30.88
C VAL A 337 -4.96 8.84 31.44
N THR A 338 -5.46 8.54 32.65
CA THR A 338 -6.51 9.33 33.32
C THR A 338 -5.99 10.31 34.37
N GLY A 339 -4.75 10.12 34.83
CA GLY A 339 -4.10 10.99 35.82
C GLY A 339 -3.41 12.21 35.21
N THR A 340 -3.09 13.17 36.07
CA THR A 340 -2.38 14.41 35.71
C THR A 340 -0.91 14.41 36.12
N ALA A 341 -0.41 13.34 36.74
CA ALA A 341 0.97 13.17 37.17
C ALA A 341 1.32 11.67 37.26
N TYR A 342 2.50 11.30 36.77
CA TYR A 342 2.99 9.92 36.73
C TYR A 342 4.50 9.88 36.96
N SER A 343 4.94 8.83 37.65
CA SER A 343 6.35 8.43 37.76
C SER A 343 6.57 7.15 36.95
N VAL A 344 7.67 7.10 36.20
CA VAL A 344 8.12 5.94 35.43
C VAL A 344 9.51 5.55 35.93
N LEU A 345 9.68 4.28 36.28
CA LEU A 345 10.97 3.70 36.62
C LEU A 345 11.37 2.65 35.58
N ASP A 346 12.66 2.56 35.25
CA ASP A 346 13.20 1.46 34.46
C ASP A 346 13.26 0.14 35.27
N TYR A 347 13.72 -0.94 34.63
CA TYR A 347 13.84 -2.26 35.26
C TYR A 347 14.86 -2.31 36.42
N ASN A 348 15.76 -1.34 36.52
CA ASN A 348 16.73 -1.19 37.62
C ASN A 348 16.19 -0.29 38.76
N GLY A 349 14.99 0.27 38.60
CA GLY A 349 14.38 1.20 39.56
C GLY A 349 14.82 2.66 39.40
N ASN A 350 15.53 3.01 38.33
CA ASN A 350 15.94 4.39 38.07
C ASN A 350 14.78 5.21 37.48
N PRO A 351 14.59 6.47 37.90
CA PRO A 351 13.61 7.37 37.29
C PRO A 351 13.86 7.63 35.80
N VAL A 352 12.83 7.50 34.98
CA VAL A 352 12.83 7.85 33.56
C VAL A 352 12.10 9.18 33.39
N PRO A 353 12.66 10.16 32.64
CA PRO A 353 11.95 11.40 32.33
C PRO A 353 10.61 11.13 31.65
N THR A 354 9.59 11.89 32.06
CA THR A 354 8.22 11.78 31.52
C THR A 354 7.71 13.12 31.05
N GLN A 355 6.78 13.08 30.10
CA GLN A 355 6.05 14.25 29.63
C GLN A 355 4.56 13.89 29.50
N LEU A 356 3.67 14.73 30.00
CA LEU A 356 2.22 14.53 29.93
C LEU A 356 1.60 15.52 28.96
N MET A 357 1.07 15.01 27.85
CA MET A 357 0.49 15.83 26.79
C MET A 357 -1.03 15.77 26.82
N PRO A 358 -1.77 16.91 26.81
CA PRO A 358 -3.22 16.86 26.68
C PRO A 358 -3.62 16.28 25.32
N ILE A 359 -4.64 15.45 25.25
CA ILE A 359 -5.12 14.87 23.99
C ILE A 359 -5.88 15.97 23.21
N PRO A 360 -5.58 16.21 21.93
CA PRO A 360 -6.31 17.17 21.09
C PRO A 360 -7.81 16.85 20.98
N ASN A 361 -8.64 17.89 20.90
CA ASN A 361 -10.10 17.74 20.73
C ASN A 361 -10.46 16.92 19.48
N THR A 362 -9.70 17.05 18.40
CA THR A 362 -9.93 16.28 17.17
C THR A 362 -9.74 14.77 17.38
N ILE A 363 -8.87 14.36 18.29
CA ILE A 363 -8.69 12.94 18.68
C ILE A 363 -9.75 12.52 19.69
N LEU A 364 -10.06 13.37 20.67
CA LEU A 364 -11.12 13.09 21.67
C LEU A 364 -12.48 12.84 21.01
N ASN A 365 -12.75 13.52 19.89
CA ASN A 365 -14.01 13.47 19.15
C ASN A 365 -14.03 12.46 17.99
N ILE A 366 -13.00 11.59 17.85
CA ILE A 366 -13.01 10.55 16.82
C ILE A 366 -14.24 9.64 17.01
N PRO A 367 -15.07 9.44 15.98
CA PRO A 367 -16.20 8.51 16.06
C PRO A 367 -15.77 7.10 16.46
N GLY A 368 -16.48 6.51 17.43
CA GLY A 368 -16.19 5.16 17.95
C GLY A 368 -15.13 5.11 19.06
N ARG A 369 -14.49 6.24 19.41
CA ARG A 369 -13.61 6.30 20.58
C ARG A 369 -14.43 6.18 21.87
N VAL A 370 -14.07 5.21 22.70
CA VAL A 370 -14.70 4.96 24.02
C VAL A 370 -13.60 4.92 25.07
N SER A 371 -13.19 6.09 25.54
CA SER A 371 -12.07 6.26 26.48
C SER A 371 -12.28 7.47 27.39
N ALA A 372 -11.88 7.32 28.67
CA ALA A 372 -11.91 8.40 29.65
C ALA A 372 -10.59 9.21 29.67
N SER A 373 -9.57 8.79 28.93
CA SER A 373 -8.29 9.47 28.86
C SER A 373 -8.43 10.84 28.22
N THR A 374 -7.83 11.85 28.85
CA THR A 374 -7.69 13.21 28.33
C THR A 374 -6.23 13.63 28.19
N VAL A 375 -5.30 12.77 28.58
CA VAL A 375 -3.85 13.02 28.59
C VAL A 375 -3.12 11.78 28.09
N GLU A 376 -1.97 11.99 27.44
CA GLU A 376 -1.03 10.94 27.07
C GLU A 376 0.27 11.09 27.87
N LEU A 377 0.67 10.00 28.52
CA LEU A 377 1.98 9.85 29.15
C LEU A 377 3.00 9.45 28.09
N ILE A 378 4.08 10.22 28.00
CA ILE A 378 5.19 10.00 27.07
C ILE A 378 6.47 9.77 27.86
N PHE A 379 7.22 8.74 27.50
CA PHE A 379 8.57 8.49 27.99
C PHE A 379 9.41 7.76 26.94
N VAL A 380 10.73 7.77 27.12
CA VAL A 380 11.66 7.17 26.16
C VAL A 380 12.08 5.79 26.63
N ALA A 381 11.74 4.75 25.87
CA ALA A 381 12.33 3.42 26.01
C ALA A 381 13.64 3.40 25.21
N LYS A 382 14.74 3.79 25.87
CA LYS A 382 16.06 3.93 25.25
C LYS A 382 16.74 2.57 25.11
N ASP A 383 17.41 2.36 23.98
CA ASP A 383 18.29 1.21 23.74
C ASP A 383 17.62 -0.17 23.98
N VAL A 384 16.36 -0.33 23.54
CA VAL A 384 15.67 -1.63 23.61
C VAL A 384 16.47 -2.66 22.79
N PRO A 385 16.90 -3.79 23.39
CA PRO A 385 17.84 -4.71 22.76
C PRO A 385 17.25 -5.40 21.53
N PRO A 386 18.10 -5.87 20.59
CA PRO A 386 17.64 -6.55 19.38
C PRO A 386 16.91 -7.84 19.73
N LEU A 387 15.75 -8.07 19.10
CA LEU A 387 14.89 -9.24 19.34
C LEU A 387 14.57 -9.45 20.84
N GLY A 388 14.56 -8.37 21.62
CA GLY A 388 14.40 -8.40 23.07
C GLY A 388 13.43 -7.33 23.56
N PHE A 389 13.30 -7.20 24.88
CA PHE A 389 12.37 -6.24 25.48
C PHE A 389 12.95 -5.54 26.70
N LEU A 390 12.38 -4.37 27.04
CA LEU A 390 12.55 -3.68 28.31
C LEU A 390 11.21 -3.51 29.01
N SER A 391 11.22 -3.50 30.34
CA SER A 391 10.04 -3.26 31.16
C SER A 391 10.20 -2.00 32.01
N PHE A 392 9.09 -1.27 32.16
CA PHE A 392 9.02 0.00 32.89
C PHE A 392 7.86 -0.03 33.88
N TYR A 393 8.11 0.44 35.11
CA TYR A 393 7.11 0.53 36.16
C TYR A 393 6.47 1.90 36.16
N VAL A 394 5.16 1.97 35.88
CA VAL A 394 4.41 3.22 35.81
C VAL A 394 3.52 3.32 37.04
N THR A 395 3.58 4.46 37.74
CA THR A 395 2.75 4.76 38.91
C THR A 395 2.16 6.16 38.79
N GLN A 396 0.85 6.28 38.90
CA GLN A 396 0.17 7.56 39.04
C GLN A 396 0.55 8.21 40.37
N THR A 397 0.94 9.48 40.31
CA THR A 397 1.32 10.29 41.48
C THR A 397 0.35 11.44 41.69
N THR A 398 0.55 12.21 42.76
CA THR A 398 -0.20 13.45 43.02
C THR A 398 0.51 14.63 42.34
N GLY A 399 -0.29 15.60 41.87
CA GLY A 399 0.21 16.80 41.18
C GLY A 399 -0.44 17.00 39.83
N ASN A 400 -0.03 18.08 39.14
CA ASN A 400 -0.44 18.36 37.78
C ASN A 400 0.78 18.77 36.95
N HIS A 401 1.22 17.87 36.09
CA HIS A 401 2.35 18.03 35.19
C HIS A 401 1.92 18.00 33.71
N VAL A 402 0.63 18.20 33.45
CA VAL A 402 0.11 18.29 32.08
C VAL A 402 0.67 19.55 31.41
N MET A 403 1.26 19.35 30.24
CA MET A 403 1.84 20.41 29.43
C MET A 403 0.78 21.44 29.02
N LYS A 404 1.19 22.70 28.97
CA LYS A 404 0.38 23.82 28.48
C LYS A 404 0.95 24.35 27.16
N PRO A 405 0.10 24.91 26.29
CA PRO A 405 0.58 25.53 25.07
C PRO A 405 1.47 26.73 25.40
N LYS A 406 2.45 26.99 24.54
CA LYS A 406 3.38 28.13 24.59
C LYS A 406 3.12 29.06 23.41
N HIS A 407 3.33 30.36 23.61
CA HIS A 407 3.30 31.36 22.54
C HIS A 407 4.68 31.42 21.86
N LEU A 408 4.94 30.45 20.99
CA LEU A 408 6.19 30.34 20.21
C LEU A 408 5.87 30.25 18.71
N HIS A 409 6.87 30.55 17.87
CA HIS A 409 6.78 30.46 16.41
C HIS A 409 7.70 29.38 15.81
N SER A 410 8.38 28.61 16.67
CA SER A 410 9.25 27.52 16.25
C SER A 410 9.45 26.51 17.38
N ILE A 411 9.71 25.26 17.00
CA ILE A 411 10.23 24.21 17.89
C ILE A 411 11.70 23.99 17.52
N VAL A 412 12.59 23.98 18.51
CA VAL A 412 14.05 23.93 18.28
C VAL A 412 14.69 22.78 19.05
N TYR A 413 14.94 21.67 18.36
CA TYR A 413 15.75 20.55 18.84
C TYR A 413 16.83 20.20 17.81
N GLN A 414 17.25 18.92 17.75
CA GLN A 414 18.05 18.41 16.64
C GLN A 414 17.34 18.59 15.30
N SER A 415 16.03 18.33 15.26
CA SER A 415 15.14 18.80 14.20
C SER A 415 14.40 20.06 14.64
N GLN A 416 14.18 20.98 13.70
CA GLN A 416 13.50 22.25 13.96
C GLN A 416 12.31 22.43 13.02
N ILE A 417 11.23 22.99 13.56
CA ILE A 417 10.00 23.32 12.83
C ILE A 417 9.80 24.82 12.95
N GLY A 418 9.68 25.52 11.82
CA GLY A 418 9.29 26.93 11.77
C GLY A 418 7.85 27.10 11.30
N ILE A 419 7.19 28.13 11.84
CA ILE A 419 5.79 28.42 11.58
C ILE A 419 5.69 29.83 10.98
N ASP A 420 4.82 29.97 9.99
CA ASP A 420 4.36 31.29 9.55
C ASP A 420 3.24 31.78 10.49
N PRO A 421 3.45 32.87 11.26
CA PRO A 421 2.46 33.36 12.21
C PRO A 421 1.17 33.88 11.55
N ASP A 422 1.22 34.26 10.27
CA ASP A 422 0.05 34.83 9.57
C ASP A 422 -0.91 33.72 9.07
N THR A 423 -0.35 32.59 8.67
CA THR A 423 -1.11 31.44 8.16
C THR A 423 -1.25 30.30 9.17
N GLY A 424 -0.35 30.21 10.16
CA GLY A 424 -0.24 29.11 11.11
C GLY A 424 0.40 27.84 10.53
N LYS A 425 0.92 27.89 9.29
CA LYS A 425 1.46 26.73 8.55
C LYS A 425 2.95 26.55 8.79
N VAL A 426 3.44 25.33 8.53
CA VAL A 426 4.89 25.07 8.54
C VAL A 426 5.51 25.79 7.35
N ASN A 427 6.50 26.66 7.59
CA ASN A 427 7.14 27.47 6.53
C ASN A 427 8.63 27.14 6.31
N LYS A 428 9.22 26.35 7.20
CA LYS A 428 10.58 25.83 7.08
C LYS A 428 10.79 24.70 8.07
N ILE A 429 11.75 23.85 7.76
CA ILE A 429 12.28 22.86 8.68
C ILE A 429 13.80 22.91 8.68
N LYS A 430 14.42 22.39 9.74
CA LYS A 430 15.85 22.12 9.78
C LYS A 430 16.08 20.68 10.25
N ILE A 431 16.74 19.86 9.44
CA ILE A 431 17.05 18.45 9.75
C ILE A 431 18.49 18.18 9.31
N ASN A 432 19.31 17.50 10.14
CA ASN A 432 20.72 17.20 9.84
C ASN A 432 21.52 18.44 9.40
N ASP A 433 21.31 19.55 10.12
CA ASP A 433 21.85 20.87 9.80
C ASP A 433 21.46 21.49 8.45
N GLN A 434 20.62 20.82 7.66
CA GLN A 434 20.06 21.34 6.41
C GLN A 434 18.81 22.16 6.70
N LEU A 435 18.85 23.45 6.40
CA LEU A 435 17.69 24.33 6.42
C LEU A 435 16.93 24.20 5.10
N ILE A 436 15.64 23.87 5.19
CA ILE A 436 14.77 23.65 4.04
C ILE A 436 13.57 24.59 4.19
N PRO A 437 13.54 25.71 3.45
CA PRO A 437 12.31 26.48 3.26
C PRO A 437 11.26 25.57 2.65
N MET A 438 10.08 25.50 3.27
CA MET A 438 9.01 24.64 2.75
C MET A 438 7.63 25.08 3.21
N ASP A 439 6.62 24.85 2.39
CA ASP A 439 5.21 24.93 2.79
C ASP A 439 4.65 23.51 2.90
N GLN A 440 3.97 23.20 4.00
CA GLN A 440 3.15 22.01 4.11
C GLN A 440 1.69 22.41 4.24
N ASP A 441 0.86 21.86 3.34
CA ASP A 441 -0.57 22.16 3.31
C ASP A 441 -1.40 20.98 2.81
N PHE A 442 -2.71 21.08 3.00
CA PHE A 442 -3.68 20.09 2.53
C PHE A 442 -4.56 20.65 1.41
N TYR A 443 -4.81 19.81 0.42
CA TYR A 443 -5.69 20.11 -0.70
C TYR A 443 -6.60 18.91 -0.99
N TYR A 444 -7.56 19.09 -1.90
CA TYR A 444 -8.31 17.98 -2.45
C TYR A 444 -8.57 18.16 -3.94
N TYR A 445 -8.59 17.04 -4.66
CA TYR A 445 -9.15 16.97 -5.99
C TYR A 445 -10.63 16.63 -5.91
N ARG A 446 -11.40 17.18 -6.85
CA ARG A 446 -12.77 16.74 -7.12
C ARG A 446 -12.71 15.63 -8.17
N GLY A 447 -13.31 14.48 -7.89
CA GLY A 447 -13.37 13.39 -8.85
C GLY A 447 -14.22 13.76 -10.06
N ALA A 448 -13.80 13.37 -11.26
CA ALA A 448 -14.63 13.48 -12.45
C ALA A 448 -15.89 12.62 -12.29
N VAL A 449 -17.01 13.12 -12.80
CA VAL A 449 -18.31 12.45 -12.76
C VAL A 449 -18.75 12.19 -14.19
N GLY A 450 -19.05 10.94 -14.49
CA GLY A 450 -19.54 10.49 -15.78
C GLY A 450 -20.33 9.18 -15.66
N ASN A 451 -20.97 8.80 -16.76
CA ASN A 451 -21.83 7.61 -16.80
C ASN A 451 -21.09 6.34 -17.26
N ASN A 452 -19.76 6.42 -17.43
CA ASN A 452 -18.88 5.35 -17.91
C ASN A 452 -19.27 4.74 -19.26
N SER A 453 -20.17 5.38 -20.03
CA SER A 453 -20.67 4.87 -21.31
C SER A 453 -19.60 4.81 -22.40
N ASN A 454 -18.56 5.65 -22.29
CA ASN A 454 -17.38 5.64 -23.14
C ASN A 454 -16.19 6.25 -22.38
N VAL A 455 -15.04 6.32 -23.07
CA VAL A 455 -13.76 6.80 -22.52
C VAL A 455 -13.81 8.26 -22.02
N ASP A 456 -14.62 9.14 -22.63
CA ASP A 456 -14.67 10.55 -22.24
C ASP A 456 -15.50 10.77 -20.96
N TYR A 457 -16.43 9.85 -20.67
CA TYR A 457 -17.36 9.91 -19.54
C TYR A 457 -16.97 8.98 -18.38
N ARG A 458 -15.68 8.70 -18.18
CA ARG A 458 -15.18 7.96 -17.01
C ARG A 458 -15.37 8.72 -15.68
N SER A 459 -15.84 8.05 -14.64
CA SER A 459 -15.88 8.58 -13.27
C SER A 459 -14.64 8.21 -12.48
N SER A 460 -14.21 9.06 -11.55
CA SER A 460 -13.25 8.64 -10.50
C SER A 460 -13.93 7.64 -9.57
N GLY A 461 -13.20 6.61 -9.12
CA GLY A 461 -13.78 5.53 -8.31
C GLY A 461 -12.75 4.77 -7.49
N ALA A 462 -13.07 3.52 -7.13
CA ALA A 462 -12.21 2.68 -6.30
C ALA A 462 -10.86 2.38 -6.99
N TYR A 463 -10.86 2.12 -8.30
CA TYR A 463 -9.66 1.84 -9.08
C TYR A 463 -9.02 3.12 -9.62
N ILE A 464 -9.80 3.91 -10.34
CA ILE A 464 -9.25 5.02 -11.13
C ILE A 464 -9.25 6.33 -10.34
N PHE A 465 -8.19 7.11 -10.56
CA PHE A 465 -8.14 8.50 -10.16
C PHE A 465 -8.28 9.34 -11.41
N ARG A 466 -9.37 10.09 -11.50
CA ARG A 466 -9.61 11.03 -12.60
C ARG A 466 -10.02 12.38 -12.01
N PRO A 467 -9.08 13.29 -11.75
CA PRO A 467 -9.44 14.61 -11.22
C PRO A 467 -10.17 15.42 -12.29
N ASN A 468 -11.27 16.08 -11.91
CA ASN A 468 -12.07 16.92 -12.81
C ASN A 468 -11.29 18.17 -13.32
N LYS A 469 -10.23 18.57 -12.59
CA LYS A 469 -9.33 19.67 -12.95
C LYS A 469 -7.91 19.35 -12.52
N THR A 470 -6.93 19.92 -13.22
CA THR A 470 -5.50 19.77 -12.90
C THR A 470 -5.11 20.42 -11.57
N ALA A 471 -5.72 21.56 -11.22
CA ALA A 471 -5.42 22.27 -9.98
C ALA A 471 -6.34 21.76 -8.85
N PRO A 472 -5.79 21.33 -7.69
CA PRO A 472 -6.60 20.96 -6.55
C PRO A 472 -7.09 22.20 -5.77
N PHE A 473 -8.06 21.99 -4.90
CA PHE A 473 -8.63 23.00 -4.03
C PHE A 473 -7.94 22.98 -2.67
N GLN A 474 -7.49 24.15 -2.20
CA GLN A 474 -6.91 24.28 -0.86
C GLN A 474 -7.98 24.04 0.19
N ILE A 475 -7.65 23.29 1.25
CA ILE A 475 -8.59 23.01 2.34
C ILE A 475 -8.83 24.24 3.21
N SER A 476 -7.77 24.98 3.54
CA SER A 476 -7.87 26.23 4.27
C SER A 476 -6.67 27.14 3.99
N GLU A 477 -6.92 28.45 3.88
CA GLU A 477 -5.85 29.44 3.74
C GLU A 477 -5.03 29.61 5.02
N ARG A 478 -5.68 29.42 6.19
CA ARG A 478 -5.06 29.56 7.52
C ARG A 478 -5.43 28.39 8.42
N THR A 479 -4.60 28.13 9.43
CA THR A 479 -4.88 27.13 10.45
C THR A 479 -4.79 27.73 11.85
N ASN A 480 -5.69 27.28 12.72
CA ASN A 480 -5.54 27.51 14.15
C ASN A 480 -4.46 26.58 14.67
N TYR A 481 -3.47 27.11 15.38
CA TYR A 481 -2.37 26.31 15.88
C TYR A 481 -2.08 26.51 17.37
N GLU A 482 -1.59 25.44 18.00
CA GLU A 482 -1.03 25.45 19.34
C GLU A 482 0.35 24.80 19.31
N LEU A 483 1.29 25.37 20.06
CA LEU A 483 2.65 24.85 20.15
C LEU A 483 2.94 24.38 21.57
N PHE A 484 3.46 23.16 21.68
CA PHE A 484 3.94 22.56 22.92
C PHE A 484 5.42 22.24 22.76
N GLU A 485 6.21 22.52 23.78
CA GLU A 485 7.65 22.25 23.77
C GLU A 485 8.03 21.73 25.15
N GLY A 486 8.31 20.44 25.25
CA GLY A 486 8.72 19.75 26.47
C GLY A 486 9.98 18.92 26.29
N GLU A 487 10.52 18.38 27.37
CA GLU A 487 11.85 17.75 27.41
C GLU A 487 12.00 16.46 26.59
N ILE A 488 10.92 15.90 26.03
CA ILE A 488 10.94 14.68 25.21
C ILE A 488 10.51 14.96 23.78
N VAL A 489 9.43 15.72 23.63
CA VAL A 489 8.82 16.01 22.32
C VAL A 489 8.22 17.41 22.31
N GLY A 490 8.35 18.08 21.17
CA GLY A 490 7.62 19.29 20.82
C GLY A 490 6.53 18.95 19.81
N GLU A 491 5.35 19.54 19.97
CA GLU A 491 4.22 19.35 19.07
C GLU A 491 3.71 20.69 18.58
N LEU A 492 3.63 20.84 17.27
CA LEU A 492 2.79 21.85 16.61
C LEU A 492 1.48 21.17 16.23
N ARG A 493 0.37 21.64 16.80
CA ARG A 493 -0.97 21.11 16.52
C ARG A 493 -1.69 22.11 15.64
N GLN A 494 -2.20 21.66 14.51
CA GLN A 494 -2.85 22.48 13.50
C GLN A 494 -4.25 21.95 13.21
N VAL A 495 -5.25 22.82 13.28
CA VAL A 495 -6.64 22.54 12.88
C VAL A 495 -6.93 23.38 11.65
N PHE A 496 -7.10 22.72 10.50
CA PHE A 496 -7.35 23.40 9.23
C PHE A 496 -8.84 23.69 9.06
N ASN A 497 -9.70 22.71 9.41
CA ASN A 497 -11.15 22.86 9.49
C ASN A 497 -11.76 21.71 10.33
N GLU A 498 -13.09 21.57 10.29
CA GLU A 498 -13.85 20.57 11.06
C GLU A 498 -13.51 19.10 10.76
N TRP A 499 -12.86 18.81 9.64
CA TRP A 499 -12.56 17.43 9.19
C TRP A 499 -11.09 17.23 8.81
N THR A 500 -10.22 18.22 9.04
CA THR A 500 -8.79 18.16 8.72
C THR A 500 -7.96 18.76 9.85
N SER A 501 -7.09 17.94 10.44
CA SER A 501 -6.12 18.39 11.44
C SER A 501 -4.80 17.63 11.33
N GLN A 502 -3.75 18.19 11.90
CA GLN A 502 -2.41 17.62 11.91
C GLN A 502 -1.69 17.91 13.22
N ILE A 503 -0.80 17.00 13.62
CA ILE A 503 0.16 17.19 14.70
C ILE A 503 1.54 16.96 14.10
N VAL A 504 2.35 18.01 14.04
CA VAL A 504 3.75 17.95 13.61
C VAL A 504 4.63 17.80 14.85
N ARG A 505 5.42 16.73 14.92
CA ARG A 505 6.25 16.41 16.09
C ARG A 505 7.73 16.47 15.75
N ALA A 506 8.48 17.14 16.62
CA ALA A 506 9.94 17.03 16.69
C ALA A 506 10.30 16.37 18.03
N TYR A 507 10.90 15.19 17.97
CA TYR A 507 11.44 14.52 19.14
C TYR A 507 12.83 15.06 19.43
N LYS A 508 13.16 15.25 20.72
CA LYS A 508 14.34 16.02 21.14
C LYS A 508 15.67 15.53 20.55
N ASP A 509 15.81 14.21 20.43
CA ASP A 509 17.05 13.55 20.02
C ASP A 509 16.96 12.88 18.64
N GLU A 510 15.92 13.20 17.85
CA GLU A 510 15.70 12.58 16.54
C GLU A 510 15.95 13.56 15.38
N VAL A 511 16.45 13.00 14.29
CA VAL A 511 16.76 13.71 13.04
C VAL A 511 15.69 13.48 11.97
N PHE A 512 14.43 13.45 12.39
CA PHE A 512 13.26 13.46 11.51
C PHE A 512 12.16 14.32 12.12
N ILE A 513 11.17 14.67 11.30
CA ILE A 513 9.93 15.33 11.73
C ILE A 513 8.75 14.42 11.38
N GLU A 514 7.88 14.16 12.36
CA GLU A 514 6.66 13.38 12.15
C GLU A 514 5.49 14.31 11.82
N PHE A 515 4.76 14.03 10.75
CA PHE A 515 3.50 14.69 10.38
C PHE A 515 2.35 13.71 10.57
N ASP A 516 1.66 13.77 11.71
CA ASP A 516 0.51 12.93 12.08
C ASP A 516 -0.78 13.63 11.64
N TRP A 517 -1.44 13.13 10.61
CA TRP A 517 -2.61 13.72 10.00
C TRP A 517 -3.89 12.98 10.38
N LEU A 518 -5.01 13.70 10.46
CA LEU A 518 -6.35 13.16 10.65
C LEU A 518 -7.30 13.81 9.65
N ILE A 519 -7.88 12.97 8.79
CA ILE A 519 -8.78 13.36 7.70
C ILE A 519 -10.13 12.64 7.88
N GLY A 520 -11.19 13.42 7.94
CA GLY A 520 -12.57 12.98 7.90
C GLY A 520 -13.36 13.31 9.18
N PRO A 521 -14.70 13.14 9.16
CA PRO A 521 -15.50 12.65 8.03
C PRO A 521 -15.47 13.62 6.83
N ILE A 522 -15.14 13.13 5.64
CA ILE A 522 -15.05 13.98 4.44
C ILE A 522 -16.48 14.42 4.05
N PRO A 523 -16.75 15.73 3.88
CA PRO A 523 -18.07 16.21 3.48
C PRO A 523 -18.48 15.71 2.09
N ILE A 524 -19.72 15.24 2.00
CA ILE A 524 -20.37 14.78 0.76
C ILE A 524 -21.38 15.81 0.22
N ASP A 525 -21.08 17.09 0.44
CA ASP A 525 -21.85 18.26 0.02
C ASP A 525 -21.72 18.58 -1.50
N ASP A 526 -20.85 17.87 -2.21
CA ASP A 526 -20.60 17.98 -3.65
C ASP A 526 -20.68 16.59 -4.30
N ILE A 527 -21.33 16.50 -5.46
CA ILE A 527 -21.50 15.27 -6.25
C ILE A 527 -20.16 14.67 -6.70
N ASN A 528 -19.12 15.50 -6.89
CA ASN A 528 -17.81 15.03 -7.35
C ASN A 528 -17.05 14.15 -6.34
N GLY A 529 -17.46 14.13 -5.07
CA GLY A 529 -16.63 13.58 -4.00
C GLY A 529 -15.34 14.41 -3.79
N LYS A 530 -14.46 13.94 -2.89
CA LYS A 530 -13.19 14.61 -2.57
C LYS A 530 -12.08 13.60 -2.34
N GLU A 531 -10.93 13.88 -2.96
CA GLU A 531 -9.73 13.06 -2.90
C GLU A 531 -8.61 13.91 -2.28
N VAL A 532 -8.35 13.67 -0.99
CA VAL A 532 -7.59 14.56 -0.11
C VAL A 532 -6.10 14.23 -0.19
N ILE A 533 -5.28 15.26 -0.35
CA ILE A 533 -3.83 15.18 -0.46
C ILE A 533 -3.16 16.06 0.60
N THR A 534 -1.97 15.66 1.01
CA THR A 534 -0.98 16.57 1.62
C THR A 534 0.08 16.91 0.59
N ARG A 535 0.54 18.15 0.60
CA ARG A 535 1.66 18.60 -0.23
C ARG A 535 2.76 19.17 0.65
N TYR A 536 3.99 18.79 0.35
CA TYR A 536 5.22 19.35 0.90
C TYR A 536 5.95 20.06 -0.24
N SER A 537 5.89 21.38 -0.28
CA SER A 537 6.50 22.20 -1.34
C SER A 537 7.79 22.82 -0.82
N THR A 538 8.92 22.50 -1.43
CA THR A 538 10.26 22.99 -1.06
C THR A 538 10.86 23.86 -2.16
N ASP A 539 12.04 24.43 -1.92
CA ASP A 539 12.80 25.18 -2.92
C ASP A 539 13.78 24.33 -3.75
N LEU A 540 13.74 22.99 -3.59
CA LEU A 540 14.61 22.05 -4.29
C LEU A 540 14.42 22.11 -5.82
N LYS A 541 15.52 22.01 -6.56
CA LYS A 541 15.56 21.87 -8.02
C LYS A 541 15.72 20.41 -8.39
N THR A 542 14.58 19.76 -8.65
CA THR A 542 14.51 18.31 -8.86
C THR A 542 14.47 17.92 -10.34
N ASP A 543 14.49 18.88 -11.27
CA ASP A 543 14.49 18.66 -12.72
C ASP A 543 13.42 17.66 -13.19
N SER A 544 12.18 17.84 -12.72
CA SER A 544 11.03 16.96 -13.00
C SER A 544 11.22 15.49 -12.58
N THR A 545 12.25 15.20 -11.79
CA THR A 545 12.63 13.86 -11.36
C THR A 545 12.30 13.65 -9.89
N PHE A 546 11.73 12.49 -9.57
CA PHE A 546 11.46 12.06 -8.21
C PHE A 546 11.60 10.54 -8.12
N TYR A 547 11.62 9.99 -6.90
CA TYR A 547 11.82 8.55 -6.71
C TYR A 547 10.74 7.97 -5.82
N THR A 548 10.20 6.82 -6.21
CA THR A 548 9.25 6.06 -5.38
C THR A 548 9.74 4.65 -5.15
N ASP A 549 9.44 4.07 -4.00
CA ASP A 549 9.85 2.72 -3.67
C ASP A 549 9.06 1.65 -4.43
N SER A 550 9.70 0.52 -4.73
CA SER A 550 9.06 -0.68 -5.26
C SER A 550 8.83 -1.70 -4.15
N ASN A 551 7.60 -1.75 -3.63
CA ASN A 551 7.17 -2.67 -2.56
C ASN A 551 8.05 -2.60 -1.30
N GLY A 552 8.51 -1.43 -0.90
CA GLY A 552 9.38 -1.25 0.28
C GLY A 552 10.83 -1.67 0.08
N ARG A 553 11.28 -1.87 -1.16
CA ARG A 553 12.62 -2.36 -1.48
C ARG A 553 13.45 -1.30 -2.21
N GLU A 554 13.60 -1.42 -3.53
CA GLU A 554 14.44 -0.53 -4.35
C GLU A 554 13.70 0.77 -4.67
N MET A 555 14.46 1.85 -4.88
CA MET A 555 13.92 3.12 -5.36
C MET A 555 13.94 3.13 -6.89
N LEU A 556 12.80 3.51 -7.49
CA LEU A 556 12.67 3.68 -8.93
C LEU A 556 12.59 5.17 -9.27
N GLN A 557 13.41 5.60 -10.23
CA GLN A 557 13.36 6.94 -10.78
C GLN A 557 12.09 7.15 -11.59
N ARG A 558 11.40 8.25 -11.33
CA ARG A 558 10.20 8.72 -12.01
C ARG A 558 10.51 10.09 -12.61
N ILE A 559 10.09 10.30 -13.84
CA ILE A 559 10.21 11.58 -14.53
C ILE A 559 8.79 11.97 -14.94
N LYS A 560 8.40 13.21 -14.58
CA LYS A 560 7.09 13.74 -14.92
C LYS A 560 6.87 13.69 -16.44
N ASP A 561 5.69 13.24 -16.85
CA ASP A 561 5.24 13.16 -18.25
C ASP A 561 6.13 12.30 -19.17
N TYR A 562 6.87 11.33 -18.60
CA TYR A 562 7.81 10.48 -19.34
C TYR A 562 7.58 8.99 -19.10
N ARG A 563 7.87 8.19 -20.14
CA ARG A 563 7.94 6.73 -20.08
C ARG A 563 9.17 6.24 -20.85
N PRO A 564 9.95 5.29 -20.32
CA PRO A 564 11.19 4.86 -20.98
C PRO A 564 10.97 3.93 -22.17
N THR A 565 9.79 3.31 -22.29
CA THR A 565 9.53 2.30 -23.33
C THR A 565 8.79 2.87 -24.56
N TRP A 566 7.97 3.90 -24.42
CA TRP A 566 7.19 4.48 -25.52
C TRP A 566 7.01 5.99 -25.36
N ASP A 567 6.71 6.68 -26.46
CA ASP A 567 6.35 8.10 -26.44
C ASP A 567 4.92 8.27 -25.91
N ILE A 568 4.79 8.72 -24.67
CA ILE A 568 3.49 8.83 -24.00
C ILE A 568 2.71 10.07 -24.46
N THR A 569 1.40 9.88 -24.71
CA THR A 569 0.44 10.98 -24.81
C THR A 569 -0.46 10.97 -23.58
N LEU A 570 -0.39 11.99 -22.73
CA LEU A 570 -1.15 12.08 -21.48
C LEU A 570 -2.32 13.07 -21.59
N LEU A 571 -3.55 12.56 -21.51
CA LEU A 571 -4.75 13.40 -21.32
C LEU A 571 -5.02 13.70 -19.84
N GLU A 572 -4.61 12.78 -18.95
CA GLU A 572 -4.74 12.91 -17.50
C GLU A 572 -3.38 13.21 -16.87
N GLY A 573 -2.88 14.45 -17.02
CA GLY A 573 -1.53 14.84 -16.58
C GLY A 573 -1.27 14.75 -15.08
N VAL A 574 -2.31 14.75 -14.24
CA VAL A 574 -2.16 14.50 -12.79
C VAL A 574 -2.11 13.00 -12.53
N ALA A 575 -3.18 12.27 -12.86
CA ALA A 575 -3.30 10.85 -12.55
C ALA A 575 -2.23 9.98 -13.24
N GLY A 576 -1.79 10.36 -14.44
CA GLY A 576 -0.73 9.70 -15.18
C GLY A 576 0.68 9.87 -14.58
N ASN A 577 0.84 10.74 -13.58
CA ASN A 577 2.10 10.91 -12.85
C ASN A 577 2.03 10.42 -11.40
N TYR A 578 0.92 9.82 -10.99
CA TYR A 578 0.80 9.17 -9.69
C TYR A 578 1.44 7.78 -9.72
N TYR A 579 2.19 7.46 -8.67
CA TYR A 579 2.85 6.16 -8.47
C TYR A 579 2.52 5.62 -7.07
N PRO A 580 2.60 4.29 -6.87
CA PRO A 580 2.45 3.73 -5.54
C PRO A 580 3.67 4.12 -4.69
N VAL A 581 3.41 4.57 -3.47
CA VAL A 581 4.39 4.83 -2.41
C VAL A 581 4.05 3.88 -1.27
N THR A 582 4.83 2.82 -1.12
CA THR A 582 4.56 1.78 -0.12
C THR A 582 5.44 1.91 1.12
N SER A 583 6.50 2.69 1.05
CA SER A 583 7.36 2.98 2.20
C SER A 583 7.94 4.38 2.17
N LYS A 584 8.35 4.91 1.01
CA LYS A 584 8.96 6.23 0.91
C LYS A 584 8.96 6.80 -0.50
N MET A 585 8.90 8.12 -0.55
CA MET A 585 9.14 8.93 -1.75
C MET A 585 10.30 9.89 -1.48
N VAL A 586 11.11 10.17 -2.50
CA VAL A 586 12.35 10.95 -2.37
C VAL A 586 12.44 12.00 -3.47
N LEU A 587 12.86 13.20 -3.07
CA LEU A 587 13.30 14.29 -3.95
C LEU A 587 14.80 14.48 -3.81
N GLN A 588 15.49 14.70 -4.92
CA GLN A 588 16.92 14.99 -4.95
C GLN A 588 17.16 16.29 -5.71
N ASP A 589 17.91 17.20 -5.09
CA ASP A 589 18.47 18.39 -5.74
C ASP A 589 19.97 18.15 -5.98
N PRO A 590 20.35 17.77 -7.21
CA PRO A 590 21.74 17.48 -7.54
C PRO A 590 22.64 18.72 -7.48
N HIS A 591 22.08 19.93 -7.56
CA HIS A 591 22.83 21.18 -7.49
C HIS A 591 23.22 21.56 -6.07
N ARG A 592 22.41 21.17 -5.08
CA ARG A 592 22.66 21.40 -3.65
C ARG A 592 23.25 20.19 -2.93
N ASN A 593 23.38 19.05 -3.62
CA ASN A 593 23.67 17.75 -3.02
C ASN A 593 22.75 17.48 -1.82
N LEU A 594 21.44 17.71 -1.99
CA LEU A 594 20.44 17.60 -0.94
C LEU A 594 19.33 16.64 -1.35
N GLU A 595 18.96 15.76 -0.44
CA GLU A 595 17.88 14.79 -0.59
C GLU A 595 16.84 15.02 0.52
N VAL A 596 15.56 14.96 0.16
CA VAL A 596 14.44 14.97 1.11
C VAL A 596 13.60 13.73 0.87
N ALA A 597 13.40 12.94 1.91
CA ALA A 597 12.59 11.73 1.87
C ALA A 597 11.36 11.88 2.78
N VAL A 598 10.20 11.48 2.25
CA VAL A 598 8.95 11.35 3.01
C VAL A 598 8.61 9.87 3.10
N LEU A 599 8.66 9.33 4.32
CA LEU A 599 8.32 7.95 4.63
C LEU A 599 6.85 7.84 5.03
N THR A 600 6.18 6.76 4.61
CA THR A 600 4.75 6.55 4.82
C THR A 600 4.47 5.38 5.78
N ASP A 601 3.41 5.47 6.57
CA ASP A 601 2.99 4.43 7.52
C ASP A 601 2.08 3.34 6.90
N ARG A 602 1.75 3.50 5.61
CA ARG A 602 0.89 2.65 4.79
C ARG A 602 1.14 2.89 3.30
N ALA A 603 0.55 2.06 2.44
CA ALA A 603 0.53 2.31 1.00
C ALA A 603 -0.34 3.54 0.65
N GLN A 604 0.17 4.41 -0.23
CA GLN A 604 -0.50 5.62 -0.71
C GLN A 604 -0.17 5.86 -2.18
N GLY A 605 -0.97 6.67 -2.87
CA GLY A 605 -0.61 7.26 -4.16
C GLY A 605 0.18 8.56 -3.95
N GLY A 606 1.29 8.72 -4.68
CA GLY A 606 2.14 9.90 -4.59
C GLY A 606 2.72 10.36 -5.92
N THR A 607 3.10 11.64 -5.99
CA THR A 607 3.68 12.26 -7.19
C THR A 607 4.50 13.50 -6.86
N SER A 608 5.23 14.00 -7.85
CA SER A 608 5.84 15.33 -7.89
C SER A 608 5.43 16.01 -9.19
N LEU A 609 4.45 16.92 -9.12
CA LEU A 609 3.94 17.63 -10.30
C LEU A 609 4.71 18.90 -10.62
N ASN A 610 5.41 19.46 -9.63
CA ASN A 610 6.30 20.60 -9.80
C ASN A 610 7.61 20.32 -9.07
N ASP A 611 8.67 20.99 -9.49
CA ASP A 611 9.98 20.84 -8.85
C ASP A 611 9.90 21.13 -7.35
N GLY A 612 10.57 20.28 -6.57
CA GLY A 612 10.64 20.43 -5.12
C GLY A 612 9.35 20.07 -4.37
N GLU A 613 8.32 19.54 -5.05
CA GLU A 613 7.06 19.17 -4.40
C GLU A 613 6.91 17.65 -4.22
N VAL A 614 6.53 17.22 -3.03
CA VAL A 614 5.96 15.89 -2.78
C VAL A 614 4.48 16.04 -2.52
N GLU A 615 3.66 15.32 -3.28
CA GLU A 615 2.23 15.19 -3.05
C GLU A 615 1.89 13.74 -2.70
N LEU A 616 1.15 13.53 -1.60
CA LEU A 616 0.67 12.22 -1.17
C LEU A 616 -0.83 12.28 -0.91
N MET A 617 -1.57 11.37 -1.53
CA MET A 617 -3.00 11.22 -1.30
C MET A 617 -3.26 10.41 -0.03
N LEU A 618 -4.09 10.96 0.85
CA LEU A 618 -4.30 10.47 2.21
C LEU A 618 -5.60 9.68 2.37
N HIS A 619 -6.67 10.21 1.78
CA HIS A 619 -8.01 9.65 1.90
C HIS A 619 -8.86 10.08 0.70
N ARG A 620 -9.85 9.26 0.33
CA ARG A 620 -10.69 9.49 -0.84
C ARG A 620 -12.14 9.13 -0.52
N THR A 621 -13.06 9.95 -0.99
CA THR A 621 -14.48 9.62 -1.06
C THR A 621 -14.94 9.88 -2.49
N CYS A 622 -15.26 8.81 -3.23
CA CYS A 622 -15.78 8.88 -4.59
C CYS A 622 -17.26 8.51 -4.52
N LEU A 623 -18.14 9.37 -5.04
CA LEU A 623 -19.60 9.18 -4.94
C LEU A 623 -20.21 8.45 -6.15
N HIS A 624 -19.35 7.91 -7.02
CA HIS A 624 -19.71 7.18 -8.22
C HIS A 624 -18.79 5.97 -8.38
N ASP A 625 -19.31 4.90 -8.98
CA ASP A 625 -18.54 3.75 -9.43
C ASP A 625 -17.80 4.09 -10.74
N ASP A 626 -16.62 3.51 -10.94
CA ASP A 626 -15.78 3.71 -12.14
C ASP A 626 -16.01 2.66 -13.23
N ALA A 627 -16.97 1.74 -13.03
CA ALA A 627 -17.38 0.67 -13.94
C ALA A 627 -16.27 -0.30 -14.33
N PHE A 628 -15.36 -0.59 -13.39
CA PHE A 628 -14.30 -1.60 -13.57
C PHE A 628 -14.52 -2.89 -12.76
N GLY A 629 -15.71 -3.08 -12.19
CA GLY A 629 -16.19 -4.38 -11.68
C GLY A 629 -16.70 -4.39 -10.24
N VAL A 630 -16.36 -3.37 -9.43
CA VAL A 630 -16.80 -3.28 -8.03
C VAL A 630 -18.29 -3.01 -7.92
N ASP A 631 -18.84 -2.16 -8.80
CA ASP A 631 -20.26 -1.82 -8.83
C ASP A 631 -20.74 -1.24 -7.49
N GLU A 632 -19.91 -0.39 -6.89
CA GLU A 632 -20.18 0.38 -5.67
C GLU A 632 -19.32 1.66 -5.67
N GLU A 633 -19.87 2.75 -5.15
CA GLU A 633 -19.08 3.95 -4.87
C GLU A 633 -18.09 3.73 -3.71
N LEU A 634 -16.95 4.43 -3.73
CA LEU A 634 -16.00 4.44 -2.61
C LEU A 634 -16.46 5.42 -1.52
N LEU A 635 -17.49 5.02 -0.76
CA LEU A 635 -18.10 5.79 0.33
C LEU A 635 -18.04 5.03 1.65
N GLU A 636 -16.88 5.05 2.29
CA GLU A 636 -16.64 4.34 3.54
C GLU A 636 -17.34 5.01 4.73
N LYS A 637 -18.03 4.21 5.56
CA LYS A 637 -18.71 4.67 6.77
C LYS A 637 -18.35 3.80 7.97
N ALA A 638 -18.23 4.42 9.13
CA ALA A 638 -18.09 3.76 10.43
C ALA A 638 -18.83 4.56 11.49
N PHE A 639 -19.43 3.87 12.48
CA PHE A 639 -20.14 4.51 13.60
C PHE A 639 -21.22 5.53 13.17
N GLY A 640 -21.89 5.26 12.05
CA GLY A 640 -22.98 6.11 11.54
C GLY A 640 -22.56 7.37 10.78
N THR A 641 -21.25 7.57 10.56
CA THR A 641 -20.71 8.72 9.83
C THR A 641 -19.67 8.30 8.79
N GLY A 642 -19.21 9.25 7.95
CA GLY A 642 -18.10 9.01 7.02
C GLY A 642 -16.82 8.63 7.76
N LEU A 643 -16.05 7.70 7.20
CA LEU A 643 -14.87 7.16 7.85
C LEU A 643 -13.78 8.23 8.08
N VAL A 644 -13.23 8.25 9.30
CA VAL A 644 -12.07 9.07 9.67
C VAL A 644 -10.79 8.25 9.51
N ALA A 645 -9.85 8.76 8.72
CA ALA A 645 -8.52 8.18 8.55
C ALA A 645 -7.49 9.01 9.32
N ARG A 646 -6.64 8.34 10.10
CA ARG A 646 -5.48 8.93 10.77
C ARG A 646 -4.22 8.19 10.38
N GLY A 647 -3.11 8.88 10.15
CA GLY A 647 -1.82 8.29 9.83
C GLY A 647 -0.65 9.25 10.02
N SER A 648 0.56 8.75 9.78
CA SER A 648 1.79 9.53 9.95
C SER A 648 2.67 9.46 8.71
N HIS A 649 3.31 10.59 8.40
CA HIS A 649 4.50 10.64 7.56
C HIS A 649 5.72 11.03 8.38
N TYR A 650 6.90 10.56 7.95
CA TYR A 650 8.17 10.94 8.58
C TYR A 650 9.05 11.59 7.51
N LEU A 651 9.42 12.84 7.74
CA LEU A 651 10.27 13.60 6.84
C LEU A 651 11.69 13.61 7.37
N ILE A 652 12.64 13.25 6.52
CA ILE A 652 14.08 13.30 6.77
C ILE A 652 14.78 14.00 5.60
N ALA A 653 15.89 14.66 5.88
CA ALA A 653 16.71 15.29 4.86
C ALA A 653 18.20 15.10 5.14
N GLY A 654 19.01 15.10 4.09
CA GLY A 654 20.46 14.95 4.19
C GLY A 654 21.13 14.99 2.82
N PRO A 655 22.45 14.74 2.76
CA PRO A 655 23.15 14.63 1.48
C PRO A 655 22.56 13.53 0.59
N ILE A 656 22.72 13.66 -0.73
CA ILE A 656 22.28 12.60 -1.66
C ILE A 656 23.04 11.29 -1.36
N SER A 657 22.29 10.21 -1.21
CA SER A 657 22.86 8.89 -0.92
C SER A 657 23.82 8.45 -2.04
N GLY A 658 25.11 8.23 -1.72
CA GLY A 658 26.12 7.73 -2.67
C GLY A 658 27.01 8.78 -3.34
N THR A 659 26.96 10.05 -2.93
CA THR A 659 27.92 11.10 -3.33
C THR A 659 29.09 11.28 -2.36
N GLU A 660 29.15 10.52 -1.26
CA GLU A 660 30.40 10.35 -0.52
C GLU A 660 31.34 9.50 -1.37
N GLY A 661 32.23 10.22 -2.05
CA GLY A 661 33.22 9.65 -2.95
C GLY A 661 34.10 8.63 -2.25
N ASN A 662 34.67 7.76 -3.07
CA ASN A 662 35.98 7.19 -2.80
C ASN A 662 36.95 8.34 -2.47
N GLU A 663 37.18 8.61 -1.18
CA GLU A 663 38.41 9.22 -0.68
C GLU A 663 39.17 8.21 0.18
#